data_AF-A0A8C4X1I2-F1
#
_entry.id   AF-A0A8C4X1I2-F1
#
_cell.length_a   1.000
_cell.length_b   1.000
_cell.length_c   1.000
_cell.angle_alpha   90.00
_cell.angle_beta   90.00
_cell.angle_gamma   90.00
#
_symmetry.space_group_name_H-M   'P 1'
#
loop_
_entity.id
_entity.type
_entity.pdbx_description
1 polymer ?
#
loop_
_entity_poly.entity_id
_entity_poly.type
_entity_poly.pdbx_seq_one_letter_code
_entity_poly.pdbx_strand_id
1 'polypeptide(L)'
;MFKIGFKLCMGAQSSLATFPQHELEYLNAVATHSPCLVLASSLLHVQLCLLEAVLGENPLSWDGVDDHERKCPVHWRSCKLRHAVSRRSSLVLPGQYELVQAAQISPCQGQGASIAALRLPDTNTDAALQQAELELALPHPLLKEVSVLLAPSFSVQSLGSLLEDCRRSHIPLLVYAIDGAVLSENDIRILQELGSKTSDPVFFLCLDGNSTTPCADQLEMNRIDTKDQIMNRLHSQLIDLGFIEENERSSTGPGMKPQASVTWQASQLALFVRQFLQAHLVEATGVVSGVHARGLDLFISHAFDMARDLQITPRRLEYAQAKEAELYQSLLEIASQKQEEIRDMIVLTMERMRSEMLQAAAEMELTDIAAMNGDCLRARDVQSYSRKIQDMVLARLKQAVAKQLISSVDYLRESFVGTLARCLESLERSGGEPAVEHPASAHLRQILNAAYHVEVTFHSGSSAAFLLWEQIKKLWQSLTWNAPPALTPEWKRKVAQDTIESLNASKLARNICSQFQTRVNYAHEAFATSLHQLEMKHSGRLERTEGMWMKVRKDHAPRLACLSLESRSLRDLLLHGMPRLGHELGRGQYGVVYACDSWAGHATCALKSVIPPDEKHWNDLALEFHYTRSLPRHDRLVALHGSVIDHTYGGGTNIAVLLIMERLHRDLYTAIKTGMLLSARLQVALDVVEGLRFLHGQGLVHRDIKLKNVLLDKTNRAKITDLGFCKPEAMMSGSIVGTPIHMAPELFTGKYDNSVDVYAFGILFWYICAGSVRLPEAFEKCGTKDQLWNNVRKGITMI
;
A
#
# COMPACT_ATOMS: atom_id res chain seq x y z
N MET A 1 -8.56 23.70 -4.14
CA MET A 1 -8.33 22.23 -4.31
C MET A 1 -7.38 21.68 -3.25
N PHE A 2 -6.16 22.19 -3.08
CA PHE A 2 -5.16 21.71 -2.09
C PHE A 2 -5.71 21.55 -0.65
N LYS A 3 -6.52 22.51 -0.17
CA LYS A 3 -7.12 22.50 1.19
C LYS A 3 -8.25 21.46 1.39
N ILE A 4 -8.85 20.93 0.32
CA ILE A 4 -10.01 20.01 0.39
C ILE A 4 -9.54 18.55 0.40
N GLY A 5 -8.55 18.18 -0.42
CA GLY A 5 -7.94 16.84 -0.39
C GLY A 5 -7.25 16.53 0.94
N PHE A 6 -6.58 17.52 1.53
CA PHE A 6 -5.85 17.40 2.80
C PHE A 6 -6.79 17.15 4.01
N LYS A 7 -7.97 17.79 4.04
CA LYS A 7 -8.97 17.57 5.11
C LYS A 7 -9.66 16.22 5.02
N LEU A 8 -9.83 15.66 3.81
CA LEU A 8 -10.44 14.34 3.61
C LEU A 8 -9.51 13.20 4.06
N CYS A 9 -8.20 13.33 3.88
CA CYS A 9 -7.21 12.37 4.40
C CYS A 9 -7.12 12.37 5.95
N MET A 10 -7.36 13.51 6.59
CA MET A 10 -7.29 13.65 8.06
C MET A 10 -8.57 13.19 8.79
N GLY A 11 -9.72 13.18 8.11
CA GLY A 11 -11.01 12.81 8.72
C GLY A 11 -11.24 11.32 8.92
N ALA A 12 -10.43 10.46 8.30
CA ALA A 12 -10.51 9.01 8.41
C ALA A 12 -9.34 8.45 9.24
N GLN A 13 -9.27 8.84 10.52
CA GLN A 13 -8.42 8.14 11.48
C GLN A 13 -9.03 6.77 11.82
N SER A 14 -8.79 5.79 10.96
CA SER A 14 -8.75 4.37 11.33
C SER A 14 -7.34 3.86 11.04
N SER A 15 -6.56 3.65 12.10
CA SER A 15 -5.31 2.90 12.33
C SER A 15 -4.40 2.33 11.20
N LEU A 16 -4.60 2.62 9.91
CA LEU A 16 -3.92 1.93 8.81
C LEU A 16 -2.96 2.78 7.98
N ALA A 17 -2.92 4.11 8.14
CA ALA A 17 -1.93 4.94 7.47
C ALA A 17 -1.59 6.19 8.29
N THR A 18 -0.56 6.10 9.12
CA THR A 18 0.10 7.29 9.69
C THR A 18 0.92 7.95 8.59
N PHE A 19 0.46 9.10 8.10
CA PHE A 19 1.29 9.94 7.23
C PHE A 19 2.53 10.41 8.00
N PRO A 20 3.72 10.47 7.37
CA PRO A 20 4.89 11.04 8.01
C PRO A 20 4.61 12.51 8.39
N GLN A 21 4.76 12.84 9.67
CA GLN A 21 4.42 14.15 10.21
C GLN A 21 5.17 15.30 9.49
N HIS A 22 6.42 15.06 9.09
CA HIS A 22 7.23 16.04 8.36
C HIS A 22 6.66 16.38 6.97
N GLU A 23 6.09 15.42 6.23
CA GLU A 23 5.44 15.68 4.94
C GLU A 23 4.20 16.57 5.14
N LEU A 24 3.44 16.31 6.21
CA LEU A 24 2.23 17.06 6.55
C LEU A 24 2.55 18.53 6.90
N GLU A 25 3.57 18.73 7.74
CA GLU A 25 4.04 20.07 8.15
C GLU A 25 4.56 20.86 6.96
N TYR A 26 5.38 20.24 6.10
CA TYR A 26 5.88 20.86 4.87
C TYR A 26 4.74 21.29 3.93
N LEU A 27 3.79 20.38 3.66
CA LEU A 27 2.66 20.69 2.78
C LEU A 27 1.76 21.79 3.34
N ASN A 28 1.56 21.83 4.65
CA ASN A 28 0.80 22.89 5.30
C ASN A 28 1.53 24.24 5.21
N ALA A 29 2.85 24.25 5.34
CA ALA A 29 3.66 25.46 5.15
C ALA A 29 3.53 25.98 3.71
N VAL A 30 3.74 25.13 2.69
CA VAL A 30 3.60 25.53 1.27
C VAL A 30 2.20 26.04 0.93
N ALA A 31 1.16 25.49 1.56
CA ALA A 31 -0.23 25.87 1.29
C ALA A 31 -0.71 27.13 2.03
N THR A 32 0.02 27.58 3.08
CA THR A 32 -0.40 28.70 3.92
C THR A 32 0.55 29.89 3.88
N HIS A 33 1.84 29.65 3.66
CA HIS A 33 2.86 30.70 3.64
C HIS A 33 2.84 31.46 2.31
N SER A 34 2.92 32.79 2.40
CA SER A 34 3.11 33.65 1.23
C SER A 34 4.59 33.80 0.89
N PRO A 35 4.94 34.07 -0.39
CA PRO A 35 6.32 34.36 -0.75
C PRO A 35 6.82 35.66 -0.10
N CYS A 36 8.07 35.65 0.32
CA CYS A 36 8.77 36.80 0.88
C CYS A 36 10.09 37.05 0.14
N LEU A 37 10.25 38.22 -0.49
CA LEU A 37 11.51 38.66 -1.07
C LEU A 37 12.43 39.15 0.05
N VAL A 38 13.48 38.41 0.34
CA VAL A 38 14.53 38.80 1.29
C VAL A 38 15.62 39.50 0.50
N LEU A 39 15.73 40.82 0.67
CA LEU A 39 16.71 41.67 0.01
C LEU A 39 17.91 41.86 0.94
N ALA A 40 19.09 41.42 0.49
CA ALA A 40 20.29 41.35 1.31
C ALA A 40 21.49 42.00 0.59
N SER A 41 22.33 42.71 1.34
CA SER A 41 23.66 43.13 0.91
C SER A 41 24.54 43.39 2.13
N SER A 42 25.86 43.31 1.98
CA SER A 42 26.81 43.74 3.02
C SER A 42 26.80 45.24 3.26
N LEU A 43 26.19 46.03 2.36
CA LEU A 43 26.21 47.48 2.35
C LEU A 43 24.78 48.04 2.27
N LEU A 44 24.43 48.98 3.16
CA LEU A 44 23.08 49.54 3.22
C LEU A 44 22.70 50.29 1.94
N HIS A 45 23.60 51.08 1.34
CA HIS A 45 23.29 51.84 0.12
C HIS A 45 22.94 50.92 -1.05
N VAL A 46 23.67 49.81 -1.19
CA VAL A 46 23.42 48.77 -2.20
C VAL A 46 22.06 48.11 -1.98
N GLN A 47 21.73 47.82 -0.72
CA GLN A 47 20.44 47.24 -0.36
C GLN A 47 19.26 48.17 -0.67
N LEU A 48 19.45 49.49 -0.53
CA LEU A 48 18.46 50.50 -0.92
C LEU A 48 18.33 50.64 -2.45
N CYS A 49 19.45 50.59 -3.19
CA CYS A 49 19.41 50.53 -4.65
C CYS A 49 18.71 49.24 -5.15
N LEU A 50 18.91 48.11 -4.46
CA LEU A 50 18.18 46.87 -4.75
C LEU A 50 16.67 47.03 -4.48
N LEU A 51 16.29 47.69 -3.39
CA LEU A 51 14.89 47.98 -3.09
C LEU A 51 14.24 48.85 -4.18
N GLU A 52 14.94 49.88 -4.63
CA GLU A 52 14.51 50.75 -5.73
C GLU A 52 14.38 49.97 -7.05
N ALA A 53 15.32 49.06 -7.34
CA ALA A 53 15.25 48.20 -8.52
C ALA A 53 14.04 47.25 -8.50
N VAL A 54 13.60 46.81 -7.30
CA VAL A 54 12.45 45.90 -7.14
C VAL A 54 11.11 46.64 -7.16
N LEU A 55 11.02 47.81 -6.52
CA LEU A 55 9.78 48.59 -6.42
C LEU A 55 9.60 49.63 -7.53
N GLY A 56 10.66 49.98 -8.25
CA GLY A 56 10.66 51.10 -9.20
C GLY A 56 10.59 52.49 -8.54
N GLU A 57 10.56 52.54 -7.20
CA GLU A 57 10.63 53.75 -6.40
C GLU A 57 11.42 53.48 -5.12
N ASN A 58 12.07 54.51 -4.57
CA ASN A 58 12.70 54.41 -3.26
C ASN A 58 11.73 54.93 -2.18
N PRO A 59 11.19 54.06 -1.31
CA PRO A 59 10.27 54.46 -0.25
C PRO A 59 10.97 55.15 0.94
N LEU A 60 12.30 55.17 0.95
CA LEU A 60 13.13 55.73 2.01
C LEU A 60 13.89 56.96 1.52
N SER A 61 13.83 58.07 2.27
CA SER A 61 14.54 59.31 1.91
C SER A 61 15.87 59.46 2.64
N TRP A 62 16.86 60.07 1.96
CA TRP A 62 18.20 60.37 2.48
C TRP A 62 18.27 61.65 3.33
N ASP A 63 17.11 62.19 3.74
CA ASP A 63 17.03 63.48 4.40
C ASP A 63 17.86 63.50 5.70
N GLY A 64 18.89 64.36 5.75
CA GLY A 64 19.67 64.66 6.96
C GLY A 64 20.96 63.86 7.19
N VAL A 65 21.51 63.17 6.18
CA VAL A 65 22.74 62.36 6.33
C VAL A 65 23.91 63.02 5.58
N ASP A 66 24.99 63.35 6.30
CA ASP A 66 26.24 63.89 5.72
C ASP A 66 26.86 62.93 4.68
N ASP A 67 27.57 63.47 3.68
CA ASP A 67 28.24 62.68 2.62
C ASP A 67 29.24 61.64 3.17
N HIS A 68 29.77 61.87 4.38
CA HIS A 68 30.60 60.90 5.11
C HIS A 68 29.80 59.75 5.75
N GLU A 69 28.56 60.01 6.18
CA GLU A 69 27.64 59.01 6.74
C GLU A 69 26.87 58.23 5.66
N ARG A 70 26.78 58.75 4.42
CA ARG A 70 26.30 57.99 3.25
C ARG A 70 27.08 56.71 3.02
N LYS A 71 28.32 56.62 3.54
CA LYS A 71 29.20 55.47 3.39
C LYS A 71 29.00 54.36 4.43
N CYS A 72 28.39 54.57 5.61
CA CYS A 72 28.18 53.50 6.62
C CYS A 72 27.35 53.95 7.85
N PRO A 73 26.08 53.55 8.01
CA PRO A 73 25.61 53.18 9.35
C PRO A 73 26.21 51.80 9.69
N VAL A 74 27.01 51.71 10.76
CA VAL A 74 27.72 50.49 11.15
C VAL A 74 26.73 49.34 11.46
N HIS A 75 25.54 49.67 11.95
CA HIS A 75 24.47 48.72 12.28
C HIS A 75 23.08 49.27 11.90
N TRP A 76 22.31 48.48 11.14
CA TRP A 76 20.92 48.77 10.79
C TRP A 76 19.99 47.59 11.12
N ARG A 77 18.74 47.91 11.44
CA ARG A 77 17.67 46.95 11.76
C ARG A 77 17.00 46.40 10.50
N SER A 78 16.24 45.32 10.64
CA SER A 78 15.43 44.77 9.56
C SER A 78 14.28 45.73 9.21
N CYS A 79 13.85 45.69 7.95
CA CYS A 79 12.68 46.45 7.54
C CYS A 79 11.72 45.63 6.70
N LYS A 80 10.48 45.56 7.16
CA LYS A 80 9.40 44.79 6.53
C LYS A 80 8.45 45.72 5.81
N LEU A 81 8.23 45.45 4.54
CA LEU A 81 7.27 46.18 3.72
C LEU A 81 5.96 45.40 3.64
N ARG A 82 4.84 46.11 3.81
CA ARG A 82 3.48 45.57 3.71
C ARG A 82 2.59 46.45 2.84
N HIS A 83 1.55 45.87 2.25
CA HIS A 83 0.57 46.63 1.49
C HIS A 83 -0.38 47.41 2.41
N ALA A 84 -0.60 48.70 2.09
CA ALA A 84 -1.63 49.53 2.70
C ALA A 84 -2.21 50.53 1.71
N VAL A 85 -3.37 51.10 2.02
CA VAL A 85 -4.04 52.11 1.18
C VAL A 85 -3.29 53.46 1.19
N SER A 86 -2.58 53.75 2.29
CA SER A 86 -1.79 54.97 2.48
C SER A 86 -0.39 54.61 2.97
N ARG A 87 0.58 55.51 2.73
CA ARG A 87 1.96 55.35 3.22
C ARG A 87 2.00 55.55 4.74
N ARG A 88 2.56 54.59 5.47
CA ARG A 88 2.78 54.66 6.92
C ARG A 88 4.09 53.98 7.29
N SER A 89 4.82 54.55 8.25
CA SER A 89 5.97 53.92 8.88
C SER A 89 5.71 53.72 10.36
N SER A 90 6.06 52.55 10.90
CA SER A 90 6.00 52.26 12.34
C SER A 90 7.19 51.42 12.77
N LEU A 91 7.56 51.53 14.04
CA LEU A 91 8.58 50.69 14.65
C LEU A 91 7.90 49.65 15.56
N VAL A 92 8.11 48.37 15.27
CA VAL A 92 7.32 47.26 15.82
C VAL A 92 8.23 46.22 16.45
N LEU A 93 7.86 45.71 17.62
CA LEU A 93 8.55 44.57 18.23
C LEU A 93 8.10 43.24 17.59
N PRO A 94 8.98 42.22 17.55
CA PRO A 94 8.59 40.87 17.15
C PRO A 94 7.44 40.37 18.04
N GLY A 95 6.20 40.32 17.51
CA GLY A 95 5.00 39.93 18.28
C GLY A 95 3.85 40.95 18.39
N GLN A 96 3.74 41.92 17.47
CA GLN A 96 2.59 42.82 17.23
C GLN A 96 2.46 44.09 18.10
N TYR A 97 3.35 44.35 19.05
CA TYR A 97 3.30 45.60 19.83
C TYR A 97 4.01 46.74 19.08
N GLU A 98 3.25 47.77 18.68
CA GLU A 98 3.82 49.05 18.21
C GLU A 98 4.50 49.75 19.40
N LEU A 99 5.76 50.17 19.22
CA LEU A 99 6.45 50.96 20.23
C LEU A 99 5.91 52.39 20.24
N VAL A 100 5.51 52.90 21.41
CA VAL A 100 4.85 54.22 21.61
C VAL A 100 5.71 55.40 21.13
N GLN A 101 7.04 55.24 21.01
CA GLN A 101 7.94 56.23 20.41
C GLN A 101 7.67 56.48 18.90
N ALA A 102 6.84 55.64 18.26
CA ALA A 102 6.40 55.78 16.87
C ALA A 102 5.60 57.05 16.55
N ALA A 103 5.10 57.78 17.56
CA ALA A 103 4.35 59.03 17.35
C ALA A 103 5.21 60.23 16.89
N GLN A 104 6.55 60.12 16.90
CA GLN A 104 7.46 61.21 16.52
C GLN A 104 8.15 61.03 15.16
N ILE A 105 7.92 59.94 14.42
CA ILE A 105 8.32 59.85 13.01
C ILE A 105 7.24 60.63 12.24
N SER A 106 7.46 61.93 12.04
CA SER A 106 6.46 62.83 11.46
C SER A 106 5.91 62.29 10.13
N PRO A 107 4.58 62.22 9.95
CA PRO A 107 3.98 61.92 8.67
C PRO A 107 4.07 63.18 7.80
N CYS A 108 5.21 63.39 7.12
CA CYS A 108 5.26 64.36 6.04
C CYS A 108 4.43 63.82 4.88
N GLN A 109 3.26 64.41 4.64
CA GLN A 109 2.39 64.08 3.50
C GLN A 109 3.21 64.05 2.21
N GLY A 110 3.43 62.86 1.66
CA GLY A 110 4.07 62.66 0.36
C GLY A 110 5.58 62.40 0.35
N GLN A 111 6.30 62.49 1.47
CA GLN A 111 7.74 62.14 1.54
C GLN A 111 7.94 60.75 2.17
N GLY A 112 8.94 60.00 1.69
CA GLY A 112 9.29 58.66 2.18
C GLY A 112 9.74 58.66 3.65
N ALA A 113 9.82 57.49 4.28
CA ALA A 113 10.34 57.40 5.64
C ALA A 113 11.86 57.70 5.64
N SER A 114 12.37 58.42 6.63
CA SER A 114 13.80 58.74 6.68
C SER A 114 14.64 57.48 6.93
N ILE A 115 15.77 57.35 6.23
CA ILE A 115 16.79 56.30 6.46
C ILE A 115 17.30 56.29 7.91
N ALA A 116 17.19 57.42 8.64
CA ALA A 116 17.52 57.48 10.06
C ALA A 116 16.72 56.47 10.90
N ALA A 117 15.51 56.09 10.49
CA ALA A 117 14.68 55.09 11.19
C ALA A 117 15.25 53.66 11.14
N LEU A 118 16.13 53.36 10.17
CA LEU A 118 16.82 52.08 10.07
C LEU A 118 18.03 51.98 11.01
N ARG A 119 18.54 53.11 11.51
CA ARG A 119 19.75 53.12 12.34
C ARG A 119 19.48 52.46 13.69
N LEU A 120 20.45 51.66 14.15
CA LEU A 120 20.48 51.18 15.52
C LEU A 120 21.29 52.17 16.38
N PRO A 121 20.76 52.59 17.54
CA PRO A 121 21.49 53.43 18.46
C PRO A 121 22.67 52.68 19.11
N ASP A 122 23.69 53.43 19.54
CA ASP A 122 24.87 52.89 20.22
C ASP A 122 24.48 52.10 21.50
N THR A 123 25.37 51.21 21.94
CA THR A 123 25.18 50.10 22.91
C THR A 123 24.57 50.43 24.29
N ASN A 124 24.18 51.68 24.56
CA ASN A 124 23.60 52.15 25.83
C ASN A 124 22.07 52.40 25.79
N THR A 125 21.37 51.97 24.75
CA THR A 125 19.91 52.14 24.60
C THR A 125 19.08 50.91 24.97
N ASP A 126 17.79 51.14 25.25
CA ASP A 126 16.76 50.14 25.56
C ASP A 126 16.82 48.89 24.65
N ALA A 127 16.86 47.70 25.26
CA ALA A 127 16.88 46.42 24.55
C ALA A 127 15.68 46.24 23.61
N ALA A 128 14.53 46.85 23.95
CA ALA A 128 13.36 46.84 23.08
C ALA A 128 13.61 47.60 21.76
N LEU A 129 14.36 48.70 21.79
CA LEU A 129 14.69 49.47 20.58
C LEU A 129 15.73 48.77 19.70
N GLN A 130 16.58 47.92 20.28
CA GLN A 130 17.52 47.10 19.52
C GLN A 130 16.85 45.92 18.81
N GLN A 131 15.78 45.38 19.39
CA GLN A 131 15.01 44.26 18.82
C GLN A 131 13.90 44.69 17.85
N ALA A 132 13.58 45.98 17.79
CA ALA A 132 12.46 46.46 16.99
C ALA A 132 12.77 46.52 15.48
N GLU A 133 11.80 46.11 14.68
CA GLU A 133 11.84 46.11 13.22
C GLU A 133 11.12 47.35 12.66
N LEU A 134 11.60 47.88 11.55
CA LEU A 134 10.90 48.96 10.84
C LEU A 134 9.83 48.38 9.92
N GLU A 135 8.56 48.73 10.13
CA GLU A 135 7.46 48.35 9.25
C GLU A 135 7.07 49.52 8.35
N LEU A 136 7.15 49.32 7.03
CA LEU A 136 6.74 50.28 6.02
C LEU A 136 5.50 49.77 5.29
N ALA A 137 4.40 50.49 5.43
CA ALA A 137 3.16 50.20 4.74
C ALA A 137 3.04 51.10 3.50
N LEU A 138 2.91 50.52 2.30
CA LEU A 138 2.94 51.24 1.03
C LEU A 138 1.80 50.80 0.08
N PRO A 139 1.21 51.71 -0.72
CA PRO A 139 0.21 51.38 -1.74
C PRO A 139 0.86 50.84 -3.02
N HIS A 140 1.62 49.75 -2.92
CA HIS A 140 2.33 49.15 -4.05
C HIS A 140 1.69 47.82 -4.49
N PRO A 141 1.40 47.60 -5.79
CA PRO A 141 0.75 46.39 -6.27
C PRO A 141 1.47 45.08 -5.91
N LEU A 142 2.81 45.05 -5.97
CA LEU A 142 3.62 43.88 -5.60
C LEU A 142 3.34 43.41 -4.16
N LEU A 143 3.15 44.36 -3.23
CA LEU A 143 2.99 44.06 -1.81
C LEU A 143 1.64 43.42 -1.46
N LYS A 144 0.71 43.36 -2.42
CA LYS A 144 -0.57 42.65 -2.24
C LYS A 144 -0.41 41.15 -2.19
N GLU A 145 0.60 40.63 -2.87
CA GLU A 145 0.80 39.18 -3.05
C GLU A 145 2.13 38.70 -2.45
N VAL A 146 3.10 39.59 -2.29
CA VAL A 146 4.47 39.26 -1.85
C VAL A 146 4.87 40.17 -0.70
N SER A 147 5.45 39.59 0.36
CA SER A 147 6.10 40.41 1.41
C SER A 147 7.52 40.76 0.99
N VAL A 148 8.02 41.95 1.33
CA VAL A 148 9.42 42.32 1.08
C VAL A 148 10.08 42.58 2.42
N LEU A 149 11.25 41.98 2.62
CA LEU A 149 12.04 42.08 3.84
C LEU A 149 13.45 42.55 3.48
N LEU A 150 13.83 43.71 3.99
CA LEU A 150 15.20 44.22 3.98
C LEU A 150 15.95 43.58 5.15
N ALA A 151 17.04 42.88 4.83
CA ALA A 151 17.89 42.25 5.85
C ALA A 151 18.54 43.29 6.76
N PRO A 152 18.70 43.02 8.07
CA PRO A 152 19.50 43.86 8.96
C PRO A 152 20.99 43.73 8.62
N SER A 153 21.84 44.49 9.31
CA SER A 153 23.27 44.20 9.29
C SER A 153 23.52 42.78 9.80
N PHE A 154 24.40 42.05 9.14
CA PHE A 154 24.69 40.66 9.54
C PHE A 154 25.43 40.51 10.87
N SER A 155 25.93 41.62 11.43
CA SER A 155 26.41 41.71 12.81
C SER A 155 25.27 41.70 13.85
N VAL A 156 24.06 42.07 13.45
CA VAL A 156 22.85 42.11 14.30
C VAL A 156 22.14 40.76 14.24
N GLN A 157 21.93 40.23 13.03
CA GLN A 157 21.36 38.91 12.81
C GLN A 157 21.99 38.29 11.56
N SER A 158 22.52 37.08 11.70
CA SER A 158 23.06 36.34 10.56
C SER A 158 21.99 36.08 9.49
N LEU A 159 22.40 36.07 8.22
CA LEU A 159 21.49 35.83 7.11
C LEU A 159 20.79 34.46 7.22
N GLY A 160 21.50 33.44 7.70
CA GLY A 160 20.93 32.10 7.92
C GLY A 160 19.81 32.10 8.97
N SER A 161 20.00 32.80 10.11
CA SER A 161 18.96 32.91 11.14
C SER A 161 17.75 33.70 10.64
N LEU A 162 17.97 34.77 9.87
CA LEU A 162 16.89 35.55 9.28
C LEU A 162 16.01 34.68 8.35
N LEU A 163 16.63 33.84 7.52
CA LEU A 163 15.92 32.93 6.64
C LEU A 163 15.13 31.88 7.41
N GLU A 164 15.69 31.32 8.49
CA GLU A 164 14.99 30.36 9.35
C GLU A 164 13.74 30.97 9.99
N ASP A 165 13.85 32.20 10.52
CA ASP A 165 12.70 32.93 11.07
C ASP A 165 11.66 33.25 9.98
N CYS A 166 12.12 33.60 8.78
CA CYS A 166 11.24 33.84 7.64
C CYS A 166 10.46 32.58 7.25
N ARG A 167 11.11 31.41 7.20
CA ARG A 167 10.48 30.11 6.84
C ARG A 167 9.33 29.71 7.75
N ARG A 168 9.29 30.21 8.99
CA ARG A 168 8.21 29.93 9.95
C ARG A 168 6.86 30.52 9.52
N SER A 169 6.84 31.49 8.62
CA SER A 169 5.61 32.19 8.21
C SER A 169 5.51 32.50 6.72
N HIS A 170 6.63 32.42 5.99
CA HIS A 170 6.74 32.78 4.58
C HIS A 170 7.59 31.75 3.83
N ILE A 171 7.55 31.82 2.50
CA ILE A 171 8.49 31.13 1.61
C ILE A 171 9.58 32.14 1.22
N PRO A 172 10.79 32.07 1.79
CA PRO A 172 11.81 33.08 1.53
C PRO A 172 12.42 32.91 0.14
N LEU A 173 12.52 34.00 -0.60
CA LEU A 173 13.28 34.09 -1.84
C LEU A 173 14.40 35.11 -1.63
N LEU A 174 15.65 34.63 -1.69
CA LEU A 174 16.81 35.46 -1.41
C LEU A 174 17.30 36.18 -2.66
N VAL A 175 17.40 37.50 -2.56
CA VAL A 175 18.05 38.37 -3.53
C VAL A 175 19.25 39.03 -2.86
N TYR A 176 20.44 38.75 -3.36
CA TYR A 176 21.69 39.29 -2.83
C TYR A 176 22.28 40.31 -3.81
N ALA A 177 22.45 41.56 -3.37
CA ALA A 177 23.04 42.59 -4.20
C ALA A 177 24.53 42.80 -3.90
N ILE A 178 25.32 42.88 -4.96
CA ILE A 178 26.79 43.02 -4.94
C ILE A 178 27.16 44.40 -5.49
N ASP A 179 28.06 45.09 -4.78
CA ASP A 179 28.62 46.38 -5.20
C ASP A 179 29.87 46.18 -6.06
N GLY A 180 29.80 46.55 -7.32
CA GLY A 180 30.97 46.50 -8.21
C GLY A 180 31.45 45.09 -8.58
N ALA A 181 32.74 44.96 -8.87
CA ALA A 181 33.26 43.86 -9.68
C ALA A 181 33.87 42.67 -8.92
N VAL A 182 33.96 42.75 -7.59
CA VAL A 182 34.64 41.77 -6.73
C VAL A 182 33.86 41.67 -5.42
N LEU A 183 33.59 40.44 -4.95
CA LEU A 183 33.03 40.22 -3.63
C LEU A 183 33.99 40.73 -2.55
N SER A 184 33.49 41.57 -1.63
CA SER A 184 34.28 41.99 -0.47
C SER A 184 34.55 40.82 0.47
N GLU A 185 35.54 40.95 1.36
CA GLU A 185 35.78 39.94 2.40
C GLU A 185 34.53 39.68 3.27
N ASN A 186 33.70 40.72 3.46
CA ASN A 186 32.45 40.58 4.20
C ASN A 186 31.42 39.78 3.40
N ASP A 187 31.26 40.06 2.10
CA ASP A 187 30.38 39.28 1.21
C ASP A 187 30.78 37.80 1.20
N ILE A 188 32.07 37.52 1.07
CA ILE A 188 32.61 36.15 1.09
C ILE A 188 32.23 35.44 2.39
N ARG A 189 32.42 36.08 3.55
CA ARG A 189 32.07 35.50 4.86
C ARG A 189 30.58 35.22 4.98
N ILE A 190 29.73 36.17 4.57
CA ILE A 190 28.26 36.03 4.62
C ILE A 190 27.79 34.89 3.72
N LEU A 191 28.32 34.81 2.50
CA LEU A 191 27.93 33.80 1.52
C LEU A 191 28.47 32.40 1.90
N GLN A 192 29.67 32.30 2.47
CA GLN A 192 30.18 31.04 3.02
C GLN A 192 29.30 30.52 4.18
N GLU A 193 28.90 31.42 5.09
CA GLU A 193 27.97 31.05 6.16
C GLU A 193 26.62 30.57 5.59
N LEU A 194 26.08 31.29 4.61
CA LEU A 194 24.83 30.96 3.96
C LEU A 194 24.87 29.57 3.29
N GLY A 195 25.91 29.29 2.49
CA GLY A 195 26.06 28.03 1.78
C GLY A 195 26.19 26.80 2.71
N SER A 196 26.66 27.01 3.95
CA SER A 196 26.70 25.96 4.98
C SER A 196 25.32 25.67 5.61
N LYS A 197 24.38 26.61 5.54
CA LYS A 197 23.09 26.56 6.25
C LYS A 197 21.90 26.30 5.33
N THR A 198 22.00 26.62 4.04
CA THR A 198 20.91 26.41 3.08
C THR A 198 21.42 26.01 1.71
N SER A 199 20.61 25.21 1.01
CA SER A 199 20.80 24.84 -0.40
C SER A 199 19.81 25.56 -1.33
N ASP A 200 19.08 26.55 -0.82
CA ASP A 200 18.18 27.35 -1.64
C ASP A 200 18.99 28.18 -2.66
N PRO A 201 18.50 28.32 -3.90
CA PRO A 201 19.14 29.17 -4.90
C PRO A 201 19.05 30.64 -4.52
N VAL A 202 20.05 31.40 -4.95
CA VAL A 202 20.19 32.83 -4.67
C VAL A 202 20.18 33.62 -5.97
N PHE A 203 19.41 34.69 -6.02
CA PHE A 203 19.48 35.64 -7.14
C PHE A 203 20.51 36.72 -6.82
N PHE A 204 21.64 36.71 -7.53
CA PHE A 204 22.69 37.72 -7.38
C PHE A 204 22.46 38.87 -8.37
N LEU A 205 22.28 40.08 -7.84
CA LEU A 205 22.16 41.29 -8.65
C LEU A 205 23.43 42.13 -8.49
N CYS A 206 24.15 42.36 -9.58
CA CYS A 206 25.25 43.29 -9.59
C CYS A 206 24.72 44.71 -9.84
N LEU A 207 25.09 45.66 -9.00
CA LEU A 207 24.68 47.06 -9.10
C LEU A 207 25.89 47.94 -9.44
N ASP A 208 25.73 48.85 -10.40
CA ASP A 208 26.75 49.83 -10.76
C ASP A 208 26.71 50.96 -9.71
N GLY A 209 27.67 51.00 -8.79
CA GLY A 209 27.79 52.05 -7.76
C GLY A 209 27.98 53.50 -8.28
N ASN A 210 27.95 53.72 -9.60
CA ASN A 210 28.19 55.01 -10.25
C ASN A 210 26.91 55.83 -10.55
N SER A 211 25.69 55.33 -10.28
CA SER A 211 24.48 56.00 -10.78
C SER A 211 23.86 57.09 -9.90
N THR A 212 24.45 57.50 -8.77
CA THR A 212 23.84 58.56 -7.92
C THR A 212 24.76 59.63 -7.33
N THR A 213 26.03 59.80 -7.74
CA THR A 213 26.76 61.08 -7.51
C THR A 213 27.91 61.32 -8.50
N PRO A 214 28.08 62.55 -9.04
CA PRO A 214 29.32 62.99 -9.66
C PRO A 214 30.29 63.43 -8.55
N CYS A 215 31.19 62.55 -8.10
CA CYS A 215 32.25 62.95 -7.17
C CYS A 215 33.54 63.19 -7.96
N ALA A 216 34.02 64.42 -7.88
CA ALA A 216 35.29 64.88 -8.42
C ALA A 216 36.43 64.31 -7.56
N ASP A 217 36.88 63.10 -7.88
CA ASP A 217 38.23 62.59 -7.60
C ASP A 217 38.42 61.31 -8.43
N GLN A 218 38.48 61.48 -9.75
CA GLN A 218 38.95 60.45 -10.68
C GLN A 218 40.42 60.69 -10.98
N LEU A 219 41.28 60.34 -10.03
CA LEU A 219 42.69 60.09 -10.29
C LEU A 219 43.02 58.73 -9.68
N GLU A 220 43.34 57.79 -10.58
CA GLU A 220 43.74 56.40 -10.35
C GLU A 220 42.63 55.33 -10.36
N MET A 221 42.13 54.99 -11.56
CA MET A 221 42.04 53.57 -11.96
C MET A 221 41.87 53.46 -13.48
N ASN A 222 43.00 53.43 -14.18
CA ASN A 222 43.07 53.00 -15.58
C ASN A 222 42.88 51.48 -15.64
N ARG A 223 41.65 51.04 -15.89
CA ARG A 223 41.23 49.85 -16.68
C ARG A 223 39.69 49.83 -16.66
N ILE A 224 39.05 50.29 -17.74
CA ILE A 224 37.61 50.10 -17.91
C ILE A 224 37.42 48.62 -18.23
N ASP A 225 37.27 47.80 -17.20
CA ASP A 225 36.82 46.43 -17.38
C ASP A 225 35.43 46.48 -18.03
N THR A 226 35.25 45.74 -19.12
CA THR A 226 33.92 45.61 -19.76
C THR A 226 32.95 44.93 -18.79
N LYS A 227 31.64 45.22 -18.89
CA LYS A 227 30.61 44.56 -18.06
C LYS A 227 30.71 43.04 -18.08
N ASP A 228 31.12 42.46 -19.21
CA ASP A 228 31.33 41.01 -19.36
C ASP A 228 32.52 40.49 -18.56
N GLN A 229 33.63 41.24 -18.49
CA GLN A 229 34.80 40.87 -17.69
C GLN A 229 34.48 40.89 -16.19
N ILE A 230 33.67 41.86 -15.76
CA ILE A 230 33.19 41.95 -14.38
C ILE A 230 32.31 40.74 -14.04
N MET A 231 31.33 40.43 -14.90
CA MET A 231 30.45 39.28 -14.72
C MET A 231 31.20 37.96 -14.66
N ASN A 232 32.20 37.76 -15.53
CA ASN A 232 33.00 36.54 -15.54
C ASN A 232 33.79 36.35 -14.23
N ARG A 233 34.29 37.44 -13.63
CA ARG A 233 34.98 37.37 -12.32
C ARG A 233 34.03 37.00 -11.20
N LEU A 234 32.88 37.69 -11.11
CA LEU A 234 31.85 37.38 -10.11
C LEU A 234 31.33 35.95 -10.27
N HIS A 235 31.10 35.51 -11.51
CA HIS A 235 30.68 34.15 -11.80
C HIS A 235 31.70 33.11 -11.32
N SER A 236 33.00 33.33 -11.56
CA SER A 236 34.07 32.46 -11.05
C SER A 236 34.10 32.42 -9.53
N GLN A 237 33.96 33.57 -8.86
CA GLN A 237 33.95 33.65 -7.40
C GLN A 237 32.74 32.92 -6.80
N LEU A 238 31.58 33.00 -7.44
CA LEU A 238 30.37 32.30 -7.00
C LEU A 238 30.42 30.79 -7.28
N ILE A 239 31.16 30.35 -8.31
CA ILE A 239 31.50 28.94 -8.52
C ILE A 239 32.40 28.45 -7.37
N ASP A 240 33.45 29.19 -7.03
CA ASP A 240 34.37 28.82 -5.94
C ASP A 240 33.65 28.70 -4.58
N LEU A 241 32.60 29.51 -4.38
CA LEU A 241 31.73 29.45 -3.20
C LEU A 241 30.64 28.36 -3.28
N GLY A 242 30.52 27.65 -4.39
CA GLY A 242 29.56 26.55 -4.58
C GLY A 242 28.12 26.98 -4.87
N PHE A 243 27.87 28.23 -5.26
CA PHE A 243 26.53 28.71 -5.60
C PHE A 243 26.14 28.46 -7.06
N ILE A 244 27.11 28.46 -7.99
CA ILE A 244 26.89 28.29 -9.44
C ILE A 244 27.69 27.08 -9.95
N GLU A 245 27.13 26.27 -10.87
CA GLU A 245 27.83 25.12 -11.47
C GLU A 245 28.66 25.50 -12.72
N GLU A 246 29.82 24.87 -12.94
CA GLU A 246 30.79 25.22 -14.01
C GLU A 246 30.28 25.08 -15.46
N ASN A 247 29.22 24.28 -15.72
CA ASN A 247 28.80 23.89 -17.08
C ASN A 247 27.54 24.60 -17.60
N GLU A 248 27.09 25.69 -16.98
CA GLU A 248 25.79 26.31 -17.29
C GLU A 248 25.81 27.23 -18.53
N ARG A 249 25.62 26.63 -19.71
CA ARG A 249 25.07 27.36 -20.88
C ARG A 249 23.57 27.12 -20.98
N SER A 250 22.80 28.04 -20.40
CA SER A 250 21.40 28.36 -20.73
C SER A 250 20.52 27.20 -21.22
N SER A 251 20.16 26.27 -20.35
CA SER A 251 19.01 25.39 -20.58
C SER A 251 17.84 25.86 -19.71
N THR A 252 16.94 26.66 -20.26
CA THR A 252 15.71 27.08 -19.60
C THR A 252 14.58 26.14 -20.01
N GLY A 253 14.27 25.15 -19.18
CA GLY A 253 13.15 24.23 -19.38
C GLY A 253 12.18 24.24 -18.19
N PRO A 254 10.87 24.02 -18.40
CA PRO A 254 9.94 23.80 -17.30
C PRO A 254 10.35 22.54 -16.51
N GLY A 255 10.38 22.64 -15.17
CA GLY A 255 10.75 21.54 -14.28
C GLY A 255 12.24 21.41 -13.92
N MET A 256 13.11 22.31 -14.38
CA MET A 256 14.50 22.39 -13.89
C MET A 256 14.56 23.01 -12.49
N LYS A 257 15.55 22.59 -11.69
CA LYS A 257 15.78 23.21 -10.38
C LYS A 257 16.17 24.68 -10.60
N PRO A 258 15.64 25.60 -9.79
CA PRO A 258 16.05 26.99 -9.81
C PRO A 258 17.53 27.01 -9.43
N GLN A 259 18.36 27.56 -10.31
CA GLN A 259 19.80 27.68 -10.11
C GLN A 259 20.12 29.09 -9.65
N ALA A 260 21.15 29.25 -8.84
CA ALA A 260 21.64 30.59 -8.52
C ALA A 260 22.14 31.25 -9.81
N SER A 261 21.91 32.55 -9.95
CA SER A 261 22.31 33.28 -11.15
C SER A 261 22.83 34.65 -10.77
N VAL A 262 23.86 35.13 -11.47
CA VAL A 262 24.37 36.49 -11.35
C VAL A 262 24.03 37.29 -12.60
N THR A 263 23.48 38.50 -12.43
CA THR A 263 23.07 39.36 -13.57
C THR A 263 23.11 40.85 -13.23
N TRP A 264 23.19 41.70 -14.25
CA TRP A 264 22.96 43.14 -14.15
C TRP A 264 21.48 43.53 -14.33
N GLN A 265 20.66 42.59 -14.82
CA GLN A 265 19.31 42.88 -15.26
C GLN A 265 18.29 42.50 -14.18
N ALA A 266 17.80 43.50 -13.46
CA ALA A 266 16.70 43.32 -12.50
C ALA A 266 15.45 42.72 -13.16
N SER A 267 15.25 42.88 -14.48
CA SER A 267 14.16 42.27 -15.23
C SER A 267 14.20 40.73 -15.22
N GLN A 268 15.36 40.11 -14.98
CA GLN A 268 15.48 38.65 -14.85
C GLN A 268 14.97 38.13 -13.50
N LEU A 269 14.78 39.00 -12.49
CA LEU A 269 14.25 38.61 -11.19
C LEU A 269 12.87 37.96 -11.33
N ALA A 270 12.00 38.48 -12.21
CA ALA A 270 10.68 37.89 -12.43
C ALA A 270 10.76 36.45 -12.98
N LEU A 271 11.74 36.17 -13.84
CA LEU A 271 11.98 34.82 -14.37
C LEU A 271 12.47 33.89 -13.25
N PHE A 272 13.44 34.35 -12.45
CA PHE A 272 13.96 33.60 -11.32
C PHE A 272 12.88 33.28 -10.28
N VAL A 273 12.09 34.28 -9.88
CA VAL A 273 10.96 34.13 -8.94
C VAL A 273 9.96 33.10 -9.47
N ARG A 274 9.62 33.18 -10.76
CA ARG A 274 8.71 32.22 -11.39
C ARG A 274 9.28 30.80 -11.33
N GLN A 275 10.56 30.60 -11.68
CA GLN A 275 11.21 29.29 -11.63
C GLN A 275 11.30 28.75 -10.20
N PHE A 276 11.64 29.60 -9.24
CA PHE A 276 11.73 29.26 -7.83
C PHE A 276 10.40 28.76 -7.26
N LEU A 277 9.33 29.55 -7.45
CA LEU A 277 7.99 29.20 -6.99
C LEU A 277 7.44 27.96 -7.72
N GLN A 278 7.70 27.85 -9.03
CA GLN A 278 7.32 26.67 -9.80
C GLN A 278 8.00 25.40 -9.26
N ALA A 279 9.28 25.46 -8.91
CA ALA A 279 10.00 24.32 -8.35
C ALA A 279 9.48 23.92 -6.97
N HIS A 280 9.19 24.89 -6.09
CA HIS A 280 8.53 24.63 -4.80
C HIS A 280 7.17 23.96 -4.99
N LEU A 281 6.37 24.42 -5.96
CA LEU A 281 5.09 23.79 -6.28
C LEU A 281 5.25 22.37 -6.86
N VAL A 282 6.26 22.14 -7.71
CA VAL A 282 6.58 20.80 -8.24
C VAL A 282 6.98 19.85 -7.12
N GLU A 283 7.77 20.30 -6.15
CA GLU A 283 8.17 19.50 -5.00
C GLU A 283 6.96 19.16 -4.12
N ALA A 284 6.15 20.16 -3.75
CA ALA A 284 4.95 19.96 -2.96
C ALA A 284 3.93 19.04 -3.65
N THR A 285 3.69 19.22 -4.94
CA THR A 285 2.82 18.33 -5.72
C THR A 285 3.43 16.93 -5.89
N GLY A 286 4.76 16.83 -5.91
CA GLY A 286 5.49 15.57 -5.82
C GLY A 286 5.15 14.80 -4.55
N VAL A 287 5.28 15.44 -3.38
CA VAL A 287 4.94 14.86 -2.07
C VAL A 287 3.46 14.46 -2.03
N VAL A 288 2.54 15.35 -2.39
CA VAL A 288 1.09 15.06 -2.42
C VAL A 288 0.77 13.87 -3.33
N SER A 289 1.32 13.86 -4.55
CA SER A 289 1.07 12.77 -5.50
C SER A 289 1.58 11.43 -4.99
N GLY A 290 2.74 11.42 -4.31
CA GLY A 290 3.30 10.24 -3.68
C GLY A 290 2.42 9.73 -2.53
N VAL A 291 1.92 10.64 -1.70
CA VAL A 291 1.00 10.33 -0.59
C VAL A 291 -0.29 9.70 -1.11
N HIS A 292 -0.94 10.31 -2.11
CA HIS A 292 -2.17 9.77 -2.70
C HIS A 292 -1.95 8.40 -3.36
N ALA A 293 -0.85 8.23 -4.10
CA ALA A 293 -0.51 6.96 -4.74
C ALA A 293 -0.31 5.84 -3.70
N ARG A 294 0.53 6.07 -2.67
CA ARG A 294 0.75 5.10 -1.59
C ARG A 294 -0.54 4.72 -0.88
N GLY A 295 -1.38 5.71 -0.57
CA GLY A 295 -2.68 5.46 0.04
C GLY A 295 -3.56 4.56 -0.82
N LEU A 296 -3.64 4.85 -2.12
CA LEU A 296 -4.45 4.07 -3.05
C LEU A 296 -3.91 2.66 -3.26
N ASP A 297 -2.59 2.51 -3.38
CA ASP A 297 -1.91 1.21 -3.48
C ASP A 297 -2.19 0.34 -2.24
N LEU A 298 -2.18 0.94 -1.04
CA LEU A 298 -2.51 0.25 0.21
C LEU A 298 -3.97 -0.23 0.22
N PHE A 299 -4.91 0.62 -0.21
CA PHE A 299 -6.32 0.26 -0.31
C PHE A 299 -6.56 -0.86 -1.31
N ILE A 300 -5.93 -0.79 -2.48
CA ILE A 300 -6.06 -1.79 -3.54
C ILE A 300 -5.41 -3.10 -3.10
N SER A 301 -4.21 -3.07 -2.52
CA SER A 301 -3.50 -4.25 -2.02
C SER A 301 -4.26 -4.98 -0.93
N HIS A 302 -4.82 -4.25 0.05
CA HIS A 302 -5.67 -4.88 1.05
C HIS A 302 -6.98 -5.44 0.46
N ALA A 303 -7.58 -4.76 -0.51
CA ALA A 303 -8.74 -5.29 -1.21
C ALA A 303 -8.42 -6.59 -1.97
N PHE A 304 -7.19 -6.72 -2.50
CA PHE A 304 -6.68 -7.96 -3.09
C PHE A 304 -6.49 -9.07 -2.05
N ASP A 305 -5.81 -8.78 -0.94
CA ASP A 305 -5.58 -9.77 0.12
C ASP A 305 -6.91 -10.30 0.68
N MET A 306 -7.90 -9.42 0.83
CA MET A 306 -9.23 -9.83 1.24
C MET A 306 -10.00 -10.65 0.22
N ALA A 307 -9.94 -10.28 -1.06
CA ALA A 307 -10.60 -11.07 -2.09
C ALA A 307 -9.94 -12.45 -2.22
N ARG A 308 -8.62 -12.51 -2.04
CA ARG A 308 -7.88 -13.77 -1.91
C ARG A 308 -8.37 -14.56 -0.70
N ASP A 309 -8.53 -13.94 0.47
CA ASP A 309 -9.07 -14.60 1.65
C ASP A 309 -10.49 -15.12 1.44
N LEU A 310 -11.36 -14.35 0.76
CA LEU A 310 -12.72 -14.75 0.37
C LEU A 310 -12.74 -15.99 -0.54
N GLN A 311 -11.76 -16.15 -1.43
CA GLN A 311 -11.67 -17.29 -2.35
C GLN A 311 -10.95 -18.50 -1.75
N ILE A 312 -9.88 -18.27 -0.98
CA ILE A 312 -9.00 -19.34 -0.48
C ILE A 312 -9.56 -19.95 0.80
N THR A 313 -10.14 -19.18 1.71
CA THR A 313 -10.61 -19.68 3.00
C THR A 313 -11.65 -20.79 2.85
N PRO A 314 -12.69 -20.66 2.00
CA PRO A 314 -13.65 -21.75 1.78
C PRO A 314 -12.98 -23.02 1.23
N ARG A 315 -12.09 -22.87 0.24
CA ARG A 315 -11.35 -24.01 -0.34
C ARG A 315 -10.47 -24.72 0.68
N ARG A 316 -9.86 -23.98 1.62
CA ARG A 316 -9.06 -24.57 2.71
C ARG A 316 -9.94 -25.31 3.73
N LEU A 317 -11.13 -24.80 4.01
CA LEU A 317 -12.11 -25.47 4.88
C LEU A 317 -12.61 -26.78 4.23
N GLU A 318 -12.98 -26.74 2.94
CA GLU A 318 -13.37 -27.92 2.15
C GLU A 318 -12.24 -28.95 2.11
N TYR A 319 -10.99 -28.51 1.87
CA TYR A 319 -9.83 -29.39 1.89
C TYR A 319 -9.61 -30.05 3.26
N ALA A 320 -9.74 -29.29 4.35
CA ALA A 320 -9.60 -29.81 5.71
C ALA A 320 -10.69 -30.85 6.01
N GLN A 321 -11.93 -30.59 5.60
CA GLN A 321 -13.04 -31.52 5.75
C GLN A 321 -12.82 -32.81 4.93
N ALA A 322 -12.39 -32.69 3.67
CA ALA A 322 -12.15 -33.84 2.81
C ALA A 322 -11.01 -34.73 3.35
N LYS A 323 -9.92 -34.11 3.82
CA LYS A 323 -8.78 -34.85 4.38
C LYS A 323 -9.07 -35.50 5.72
N GLU A 324 -9.89 -34.88 6.55
CA GLU A 324 -10.34 -35.50 7.80
C GLU A 324 -11.30 -36.66 7.54
N ALA A 325 -12.23 -36.53 6.58
CA ALA A 325 -13.12 -37.62 6.19
C ALA A 325 -12.36 -38.84 5.64
N GLU A 326 -11.28 -38.62 4.88
CA GLU A 326 -10.37 -39.68 4.40
C GLU A 326 -9.69 -40.42 5.58
N LEU A 327 -9.22 -39.66 6.57
CA LEU A 327 -8.62 -40.23 7.79
C LEU A 327 -9.65 -41.03 8.60
N TYR A 328 -10.86 -40.50 8.78
CA TYR A 328 -11.96 -41.16 9.46
C TYR A 328 -12.33 -42.49 8.81
N GLN A 329 -12.50 -42.52 7.48
CA GLN A 329 -12.78 -43.74 6.74
C GLN A 329 -11.65 -44.76 6.87
N SER A 330 -10.39 -44.33 6.75
CA SER A 330 -9.22 -45.20 6.91
C SER A 330 -9.17 -45.85 8.30
N LEU A 331 -9.51 -45.10 9.36
CA LEU A 331 -9.58 -45.62 10.72
C LEU A 331 -10.73 -46.62 10.92
N LEU A 332 -11.88 -46.39 10.30
CA LEU A 332 -13.01 -47.32 10.33
C LEU A 332 -12.74 -48.61 9.55
N GLU A 333 -12.05 -48.49 8.41
CA GLU A 333 -11.60 -49.64 7.62
C GLU A 333 -10.63 -50.51 8.42
N ILE A 334 -9.68 -49.90 9.14
CA ILE A 334 -8.79 -50.63 10.05
C ILE A 334 -9.59 -51.33 11.15
N ALA A 335 -10.56 -50.65 11.76
CA ALA A 335 -11.40 -51.23 12.81
C ALA A 335 -12.23 -52.44 12.33
N SER A 336 -12.64 -52.44 11.05
CA SER A 336 -13.48 -53.48 10.46
C SER A 336 -12.67 -54.63 9.84
N GLN A 337 -11.65 -54.36 9.04
CA GLN A 337 -10.78 -55.39 8.44
C GLN A 337 -9.91 -56.11 9.47
N LYS A 338 -9.43 -55.41 10.50
CA LYS A 338 -8.56 -56.01 11.53
C LYS A 338 -9.31 -56.73 12.63
N GLN A 339 -10.65 -56.86 12.59
CA GLN A 339 -11.36 -57.59 13.66
C GLN A 339 -10.92 -59.07 13.74
N GLU A 340 -10.69 -59.70 12.59
CA GLU A 340 -10.14 -61.07 12.51
C GLU A 340 -8.68 -61.12 12.96
N GLU A 341 -7.84 -60.16 12.54
CA GLU A 341 -6.43 -60.11 12.97
C GLU A 341 -6.27 -59.78 14.45
N ILE A 342 -7.09 -58.88 15.01
CA ILE A 342 -7.14 -58.56 16.44
C ILE A 342 -7.61 -59.78 17.23
N ARG A 343 -8.57 -60.56 16.71
CA ARG A 343 -8.99 -61.83 17.31
C ARG A 343 -7.81 -62.80 17.36
N ASP A 344 -7.14 -63.02 16.23
CA ASP A 344 -6.03 -63.98 16.13
C ASP A 344 -4.83 -63.54 16.98
N MET A 345 -4.58 -62.23 17.05
CA MET A 345 -3.60 -61.60 17.93
C MET A 345 -3.94 -61.78 19.43
N ILE A 346 -5.21 -61.65 19.82
CA ILE A 346 -5.66 -61.91 21.20
C ILE A 346 -5.44 -63.38 21.55
N VAL A 347 -5.73 -64.31 20.62
CA VAL A 347 -5.46 -65.74 20.80
C VAL A 347 -3.97 -66.01 21.01
N LEU A 348 -3.10 -65.52 20.11
CA LEU A 348 -1.64 -65.68 20.21
C LEU A 348 -1.07 -65.04 21.48
N THR A 349 -1.62 -63.90 21.91
CA THR A 349 -1.23 -63.21 23.14
C THR A 349 -1.64 -64.00 24.38
N MET A 350 -2.85 -64.56 24.39
CA MET A 350 -3.33 -65.43 25.48
C MET A 350 -2.47 -66.70 25.59
N GLU A 351 -2.07 -67.28 24.45
CA GLU A 351 -1.17 -68.45 24.42
C GLU A 351 0.23 -68.12 24.94
N ARG A 352 0.83 -67.02 24.46
CA ARG A 352 2.16 -66.56 24.87
C ARG A 352 2.21 -66.15 26.35
N MET A 353 1.15 -65.51 26.84
CA MET A 353 1.07 -65.08 28.24
C MET A 353 0.66 -66.21 29.19
N ARG A 354 0.16 -67.34 28.70
CA ARG A 354 -0.36 -68.45 29.54
C ARG A 354 0.66 -68.90 30.57
N SER A 355 1.90 -69.16 30.15
CA SER A 355 2.99 -69.60 31.05
C SER A 355 3.35 -68.53 32.08
N GLU A 356 3.53 -67.28 31.66
CA GLU A 356 3.86 -66.14 32.53
C GLU A 356 2.74 -65.84 33.55
N MET A 357 1.47 -65.93 33.14
CA MET A 357 0.30 -65.66 33.98
C MET A 357 0.11 -66.74 35.05
N LEU A 358 0.31 -68.01 34.67
CA LEU A 358 0.24 -69.14 35.61
C LEU A 358 1.35 -69.04 36.66
N GLN A 359 2.55 -68.61 36.26
CA GLN A 359 3.66 -68.41 37.18
C GLN A 359 3.41 -67.23 38.13
N ALA A 360 2.99 -66.07 37.62
CA ALA A 360 2.66 -64.89 38.44
C ALA A 360 1.49 -65.15 39.41
N ALA A 361 0.50 -65.96 39.04
CA ALA A 361 -0.58 -66.36 39.93
C ALA A 361 -0.10 -67.31 41.05
N ALA A 362 0.89 -68.16 40.77
CA ALA A 362 1.46 -69.07 41.77
C ALA A 362 2.30 -68.32 42.83
N GLU A 363 3.04 -67.29 42.41
CA GLU A 363 3.97 -66.49 43.24
C GLU A 363 3.28 -65.35 44.01
N MET A 364 1.96 -65.18 43.86
CA MET A 364 1.21 -64.08 44.50
C MET A 364 1.10 -64.28 46.03
N GLU A 365 1.95 -63.56 46.79
CA GLU A 365 1.95 -63.51 48.26
C GLU A 365 1.01 -62.43 48.82
N LEU A 366 0.53 -62.63 50.06
CA LEU A 366 -0.54 -61.87 50.69
C LEU A 366 0.04 -61.02 51.82
N THR A 367 -0.01 -59.69 51.73
CA THR A 367 0.44 -58.82 52.83
C THR A 367 -0.66 -58.33 53.77
N ASP A 368 -1.95 -58.57 53.48
CA ASP A 368 -3.05 -57.96 54.27
C ASP A 368 -4.09 -58.92 54.82
N ILE A 369 -3.72 -60.17 55.17
CA ILE A 369 -4.55 -61.01 56.04
C ILE A 369 -3.68 -61.51 57.18
N ALA A 370 -3.60 -60.72 58.23
CA ALA A 370 -3.14 -61.20 59.52
C ALA A 370 -4.13 -62.26 60.01
N ALA A 371 -3.71 -63.52 60.04
CA ALA A 371 -3.43 -64.22 61.30
C ALA A 371 -3.51 -65.76 61.16
N MET A 372 -2.46 -66.39 61.71
CA MET A 372 -2.52 -67.53 62.64
C MET A 372 -3.32 -68.78 62.24
N ASN A 373 -2.55 -69.85 62.03
CA ASN A 373 -2.83 -71.23 62.40
C ASN A 373 -4.15 -71.85 61.90
N GLY A 374 -4.05 -72.60 60.81
CA GLY A 374 -4.62 -73.96 60.77
C GLY A 374 -6.12 -74.18 60.57
N ASP A 375 -6.94 -73.15 60.30
CA ASP A 375 -8.39 -73.33 60.07
C ASP A 375 -8.86 -72.98 58.63
N CYS A 376 -9.92 -73.69 58.23
CA CYS A 376 -10.54 -73.72 56.90
C CYS A 376 -10.85 -72.32 56.32
N LEU A 377 -10.44 -72.07 55.07
CA LEU A 377 -10.66 -70.82 54.34
C LEU A 377 -12.15 -70.45 54.26
N ARG A 378 -12.53 -69.21 54.60
CA ARG A 378 -13.91 -68.75 54.42
C ARG A 378 -14.17 -68.54 52.93
N ALA A 379 -15.37 -68.87 52.44
CA ALA A 379 -15.77 -68.68 51.04
C ALA A 379 -15.57 -67.23 50.52
N ARG A 380 -15.60 -66.24 51.42
CA ARG A 380 -15.30 -64.83 51.13
C ARG A 380 -13.84 -64.58 50.73
N ASP A 381 -12.90 -65.30 51.33
CA ASP A 381 -11.46 -65.12 51.12
C ASP A 381 -11.05 -65.76 49.77
N VAL A 382 -11.63 -66.92 49.46
CA VAL A 382 -11.51 -67.59 48.16
C VAL A 382 -12.08 -66.70 47.02
N GLN A 383 -13.22 -66.05 47.24
CA GLN A 383 -13.81 -65.11 46.27
C GLN A 383 -12.98 -63.83 46.10
N SER A 384 -12.35 -63.33 47.17
CA SER A 384 -11.46 -62.16 47.10
C SER A 384 -10.19 -62.47 46.31
N TYR A 385 -9.62 -63.66 46.52
CA TYR A 385 -8.45 -64.14 45.79
C TYR A 385 -8.72 -64.38 44.30
N SER A 386 -9.84 -65.03 43.99
CA SER A 386 -10.27 -65.24 42.62
C SER A 386 -10.42 -63.90 41.88
N ARG A 387 -10.98 -62.88 42.55
CA ARG A 387 -11.06 -61.51 42.02
C ARG A 387 -9.68 -60.89 41.74
N LYS A 388 -8.72 -60.98 42.66
CA LYS A 388 -7.36 -60.45 42.46
C LYS A 388 -6.62 -61.11 41.30
N ILE A 389 -6.75 -62.43 41.14
CA ILE A 389 -6.15 -63.16 40.02
C ILE A 389 -6.82 -62.75 38.70
N GLN A 390 -8.16 -62.62 38.70
CA GLN A 390 -8.92 -62.12 37.54
C GLN A 390 -8.47 -60.71 37.14
N ASP A 391 -8.35 -59.79 38.09
CA ASP A 391 -7.92 -58.41 37.83
C ASP A 391 -6.49 -58.34 37.27
N MET A 392 -5.59 -59.21 37.74
CA MET A 392 -4.23 -59.34 37.20
C MET A 392 -4.21 -59.86 35.76
N VAL A 393 -4.99 -60.91 35.46
CA VAL A 393 -5.12 -61.47 34.10
C VAL A 393 -5.65 -60.41 33.13
N LEU A 394 -6.69 -59.67 33.53
CA LEU A 394 -7.23 -58.57 32.75
C LEU A 394 -6.23 -57.42 32.56
N ALA A 395 -5.52 -56.99 33.61
CA ALA A 395 -4.56 -55.89 33.54
C ALA A 395 -3.44 -56.14 32.52
N ARG A 396 -2.93 -57.38 32.49
CA ARG A 396 -1.83 -57.75 31.61
C ARG A 396 -2.30 -57.94 30.15
N LEU A 397 -3.51 -58.48 29.97
CA LEU A 397 -4.16 -58.57 28.65
C LEU A 397 -4.41 -57.18 28.05
N LYS A 398 -4.87 -56.22 28.85
CA LYS A 398 -5.05 -54.81 28.44
C LYS A 398 -3.75 -54.23 27.87
N GLN A 399 -2.64 -54.42 28.57
CA GLN A 399 -1.35 -53.85 28.19
C GLN A 399 -0.80 -54.44 26.88
N ALA A 400 -0.97 -55.75 26.68
CA ALA A 400 -0.49 -56.42 25.46
C ALA A 400 -1.30 -56.02 24.21
N VAL A 401 -2.62 -55.93 24.34
CA VAL A 401 -3.52 -55.52 23.23
C VAL A 401 -3.30 -54.05 22.87
N ALA A 402 -3.18 -53.16 23.86
CA ALA A 402 -2.92 -51.74 23.61
C ALA A 402 -1.61 -51.51 22.85
N LYS A 403 -0.54 -52.24 23.20
CA LYS A 403 0.79 -52.07 22.59
C LYS A 403 0.82 -52.39 21.08
N GLN A 404 0.02 -53.35 20.59
CA GLN A 404 -0.04 -53.68 19.16
C GLN A 404 -1.02 -52.82 18.35
N LEU A 405 -2.08 -52.30 18.97
CA LEU A 405 -2.96 -51.32 18.32
C LEU A 405 -2.21 -50.02 18.01
N ILE A 406 -1.36 -49.57 18.93
CA ILE A 406 -0.54 -48.36 18.77
C ILE A 406 0.38 -48.43 17.54
N SER A 407 1.02 -49.57 17.26
CA SER A 407 1.95 -49.69 16.12
C SER A 407 1.26 -49.61 14.76
N SER A 408 -0.02 -49.99 14.67
CA SER A 408 -0.80 -49.91 13.42
C SER A 408 -1.30 -48.48 13.14
N VAL A 409 -1.52 -47.70 14.20
CA VAL A 409 -1.96 -46.29 14.14
C VAL A 409 -0.80 -45.34 13.85
N ASP A 410 0.42 -45.68 14.25
CA ASP A 410 1.64 -44.89 14.01
C ASP A 410 1.91 -44.62 12.52
N TYR A 411 1.62 -45.59 11.63
CA TYR A 411 1.78 -45.44 10.19
C TYR A 411 0.84 -44.38 9.58
N LEU A 412 -0.40 -44.27 10.08
CA LEU A 412 -1.37 -43.27 9.61
C LEU A 412 -1.01 -41.85 10.07
N ARG A 413 -0.38 -41.71 11.25
CA ARG A 413 0.02 -40.43 11.83
C ARG A 413 1.04 -39.70 10.95
N GLU A 414 2.03 -40.40 10.40
CA GLU A 414 3.06 -39.77 9.58
C GLU A 414 2.52 -39.26 8.23
N SER A 415 1.46 -39.87 7.70
CA SER A 415 0.84 -39.52 6.41
C SER A 415 -0.11 -38.31 6.49
N PHE A 416 -0.97 -38.23 7.51
CA PHE A 416 -2.08 -37.26 7.54
C PHE A 416 -1.82 -36.00 8.38
N VAL A 417 -0.97 -36.08 9.40
CA VAL A 417 -0.92 -35.05 10.46
C VAL A 417 -0.14 -33.80 10.05
N GLY A 418 0.94 -33.94 9.28
CA GLY A 418 1.82 -32.82 8.97
C GLY A 418 1.16 -31.71 8.14
N THR A 419 0.34 -32.09 7.15
CA THR A 419 -0.28 -31.13 6.21
C THR A 419 -1.61 -30.59 6.75
N LEU A 420 -2.43 -31.46 7.35
CA LEU A 420 -3.73 -31.08 7.92
C LEU A 420 -3.57 -30.19 9.16
N ALA A 421 -2.64 -30.50 10.06
CA ALA A 421 -2.39 -29.69 11.25
C ALA A 421 -1.89 -28.28 10.89
N ARG A 422 -0.98 -28.15 9.91
CA ARG A 422 -0.52 -26.84 9.42
C ARG A 422 -1.65 -26.04 8.75
N CYS A 423 -2.55 -26.72 8.03
CA CYS A 423 -3.71 -26.08 7.41
C CYS A 423 -4.67 -25.52 8.47
N LEU A 424 -5.02 -26.32 9.48
CA LEU A 424 -5.89 -25.91 10.59
C LEU A 424 -5.27 -24.81 11.45
N GLU A 425 -3.99 -24.94 11.78
CA GLU A 425 -3.26 -23.92 12.53
C GLU A 425 -3.20 -22.59 11.76
N SER A 426 -3.02 -22.64 10.43
CA SER A 426 -3.12 -21.45 9.58
C SER A 426 -4.51 -20.84 9.58
N LEU A 427 -5.58 -21.65 9.56
CA LEU A 427 -6.95 -21.15 9.60
C LEU A 427 -7.27 -20.50 10.95
N GLU A 428 -6.88 -21.13 12.06
CA GLU A 428 -7.12 -20.63 13.41
C GLU A 428 -6.30 -19.38 13.74
N ARG A 429 -5.06 -19.25 13.24
CA ARG A 429 -4.22 -18.05 13.42
C ARG A 429 -4.67 -16.84 12.61
N SER A 430 -5.34 -17.06 11.47
CA SER A 430 -5.80 -15.96 10.60
C SER A 430 -6.88 -15.08 11.24
N GLY A 431 -7.35 -15.40 12.46
CA GLY A 431 -8.37 -14.69 13.22
C GLY A 431 -7.91 -13.49 14.07
N GLY A 432 -6.62 -13.15 14.14
CA GLY A 432 -6.11 -11.91 14.74
C GLY A 432 -6.22 -11.76 16.26
N GLU A 433 -6.96 -12.62 16.95
CA GLU A 433 -6.99 -12.67 18.42
C GLU A 433 -5.99 -13.69 18.97
N PRO A 434 -5.28 -13.39 20.07
CA PRO A 434 -4.44 -14.35 20.77
C PRO A 434 -5.35 -15.31 21.55
N ALA A 435 -6.02 -16.22 20.85
CA ALA A 435 -6.81 -17.26 21.48
C ALA A 435 -5.86 -18.32 22.07
N VAL A 436 -5.98 -18.54 23.38
CA VAL A 436 -5.17 -19.47 24.19
C VAL A 436 -5.46 -20.94 23.83
N GLU A 437 -6.50 -21.23 23.05
CA GLU A 437 -6.85 -22.60 22.62
C GLU A 437 -7.24 -22.65 21.13
N HIS A 438 -6.69 -23.64 20.44
CA HIS A 438 -6.88 -23.95 19.03
C HIS A 438 -7.81 -25.16 18.89
N PRO A 439 -9.15 -24.99 18.91
CA PRO A 439 -10.09 -26.08 19.12
C PRO A 439 -10.12 -27.09 17.98
N ALA A 440 -10.08 -26.68 16.71
CA ALA A 440 -10.10 -27.64 15.60
C ALA A 440 -8.79 -28.44 15.52
N SER A 441 -7.66 -27.78 15.78
CA SER A 441 -6.36 -28.46 15.93
C SER A 441 -6.31 -29.38 17.17
N ALA A 442 -6.98 -29.00 18.27
CA ALA A 442 -7.08 -29.80 19.48
C ALA A 442 -7.99 -31.03 19.28
N HIS A 443 -9.11 -30.89 18.56
CA HIS A 443 -9.98 -32.02 18.23
C HIS A 443 -9.34 -32.96 17.19
N LEU A 444 -8.55 -32.46 16.23
CA LEU A 444 -7.71 -33.32 15.40
C LEU A 444 -6.70 -34.11 16.25
N ARG A 445 -6.07 -33.47 17.25
CA ARG A 445 -5.23 -34.17 18.23
C ARG A 445 -6.05 -35.17 19.05
N GLN A 446 -7.31 -34.89 19.37
CA GLN A 446 -8.19 -35.85 20.05
C GLN A 446 -8.60 -37.03 19.15
N ILE A 447 -8.81 -36.85 17.85
CA ILE A 447 -9.02 -37.96 16.90
C ILE A 447 -7.81 -38.89 16.91
N LEU A 448 -6.61 -38.32 16.83
CA LEU A 448 -5.34 -39.06 16.87
C LEU A 448 -5.12 -39.72 18.25
N ASN A 449 -5.44 -39.02 19.34
CA ASN A 449 -5.33 -39.52 20.71
C ASN A 449 -6.39 -40.58 21.04
N ALA A 450 -7.59 -40.51 20.44
CA ALA A 450 -8.64 -41.52 20.55
C ALA A 450 -8.23 -42.82 19.86
N ALA A 451 -7.44 -42.72 18.78
CA ALA A 451 -6.82 -43.86 18.14
C ALA A 451 -5.63 -44.43 18.97
N TYR A 452 -4.92 -43.60 19.73
CA TYR A 452 -3.76 -43.97 20.55
C TYR A 452 -4.11 -44.57 21.92
N HIS A 453 -5.06 -43.96 22.63
CA HIS A 453 -5.50 -44.38 23.95
C HIS A 453 -6.66 -45.35 23.84
N VAL A 454 -6.46 -46.50 23.18
CA VAL A 454 -7.28 -47.68 23.46
C VAL A 454 -6.88 -48.20 24.86
N GLU A 455 -7.11 -47.39 25.90
CA GLU A 455 -7.39 -47.98 27.19
C GLU A 455 -8.66 -48.79 26.98
N VAL A 456 -8.51 -50.12 27.01
CA VAL A 456 -9.65 -51.03 27.13
C VAL A 456 -10.24 -50.79 28.52
N THR A 457 -11.00 -49.70 28.66
CA THR A 457 -11.68 -49.31 29.89
C THR A 457 -12.89 -50.22 30.05
N PHE A 458 -12.76 -51.27 30.85
CA PHE A 458 -13.89 -52.10 31.29
C PHE A 458 -14.73 -51.42 32.38
N HIS A 459 -14.46 -50.15 32.70
CA HIS A 459 -15.16 -49.41 33.74
C HIS A 459 -15.88 -48.21 33.14
N SER A 460 -17.22 -48.33 33.17
CA SER A 460 -18.22 -47.27 33.27
C SER A 460 -18.39 -46.34 32.07
N GLY A 461 -19.46 -46.57 31.30
CA GLY A 461 -20.01 -45.58 30.37
C GLY A 461 -21.13 -46.09 29.46
N SER A 462 -21.04 -47.31 28.92
CA SER A 462 -22.10 -47.87 28.07
C SER A 462 -22.79 -49.06 28.76
N SER A 463 -24.12 -49.06 28.74
CA SER A 463 -25.00 -50.10 29.29
C SER A 463 -24.67 -51.50 28.74
N ALA A 464 -24.16 -51.60 27.51
CA ALA A 464 -23.74 -52.84 26.89
C ALA A 464 -22.46 -53.45 27.51
N ALA A 465 -21.47 -52.63 27.86
CA ALA A 465 -20.24 -53.10 28.53
C ALA A 465 -20.52 -53.54 29.97
N PHE A 466 -21.45 -52.87 30.65
CA PHE A 466 -21.90 -53.28 31.99
C PHE A 466 -22.65 -54.61 31.98
N LEU A 467 -23.53 -54.84 30.99
CA LEU A 467 -24.25 -56.11 30.82
C LEU A 467 -23.31 -57.29 30.52
N LEU A 468 -22.26 -57.04 29.73
CA LEU A 468 -21.25 -58.06 29.40
C LEU A 468 -20.31 -58.32 30.59
N TRP A 469 -19.96 -57.28 31.36
CA TRP A 469 -19.25 -57.39 32.64
C TRP A 469 -20.05 -58.17 33.69
N GLU A 470 -21.37 -57.94 33.74
CA GLU A 470 -22.29 -58.74 34.56
C GLU A 470 -22.38 -60.19 34.09
N GLN A 471 -22.44 -60.44 32.78
CA GLN A 471 -22.50 -61.80 32.24
C GLN A 471 -21.18 -62.55 32.43
N ILE A 472 -20.03 -61.89 32.26
CA ILE A 472 -18.70 -62.45 32.55
C ILE A 472 -18.58 -62.74 34.05
N LYS A 473 -19.01 -61.81 34.93
CA LYS A 473 -19.09 -62.06 36.38
C LYS A 473 -20.02 -63.21 36.72
N LYS A 474 -21.19 -63.34 36.06
CA LYS A 474 -22.16 -64.43 36.27
C LYS A 474 -21.63 -65.79 35.79
N LEU A 475 -20.93 -65.82 34.65
CA LEU A 475 -20.23 -67.01 34.14
C LEU A 475 -19.07 -67.43 35.06
N TRP A 476 -18.44 -66.49 35.76
CA TRP A 476 -17.38 -66.77 36.73
C TRP A 476 -17.89 -67.15 38.12
N GLN A 477 -19.07 -66.67 38.52
CA GLN A 477 -19.71 -67.06 39.78
C GLN A 477 -20.14 -68.53 39.81
N SER A 478 -20.36 -69.17 38.65
CA SER A 478 -20.70 -70.60 38.56
C SER A 478 -19.48 -71.54 38.48
N LEU A 479 -18.28 -71.00 38.19
CA LEU A 479 -17.09 -71.83 37.90
C LEU A 479 -16.29 -72.23 39.15
N THR A 480 -16.59 -71.66 40.32
CA THR A 480 -15.94 -72.04 41.59
C THR A 480 -16.79 -73.06 42.35
N TRP A 481 -16.75 -74.33 41.93
CA TRP A 481 -17.28 -75.43 42.74
C TRP A 481 -16.16 -76.08 43.58
N ASN A 482 -16.41 -76.07 44.90
CA ASN A 482 -15.62 -76.57 46.02
C ASN A 482 -14.42 -75.70 46.45
N ALA A 483 -14.51 -75.15 47.67
CA ALA A 483 -13.41 -74.48 48.34
C ALA A 483 -12.30 -75.51 48.65
N PRO A 484 -11.05 -75.29 48.21
CA PRO A 484 -9.95 -76.16 48.60
C PRO A 484 -9.63 -76.00 50.09
N PRO A 485 -9.13 -77.04 50.78
CA PRO A 485 -8.75 -76.96 52.19
C PRO A 485 -7.55 -76.03 52.45
N ALA A 486 -6.76 -75.64 51.43
CA ALA A 486 -5.67 -74.67 51.52
C ALA A 486 -5.45 -73.91 50.19
N LEU A 487 -4.98 -72.66 50.25
CA LEU A 487 -4.62 -71.81 49.09
C LEU A 487 -3.28 -72.24 48.48
N THR A 488 -3.23 -73.43 47.88
CA THR A 488 -2.00 -73.93 47.25
C THR A 488 -1.66 -73.15 45.96
N PRO A 489 -0.37 -73.04 45.59
CA PRO A 489 0.04 -72.45 44.32
C PRO A 489 -0.58 -73.17 43.10
N GLU A 490 -0.87 -74.47 43.23
CA GLU A 490 -1.56 -75.26 42.22
C GLU A 490 -3.03 -74.85 42.05
N TRP A 491 -3.74 -74.55 43.13
CA TRP A 491 -5.08 -74.00 43.06
C TRP A 491 -5.09 -72.62 42.41
N LYS A 492 -4.13 -71.73 42.77
CA LYS A 492 -3.99 -70.41 42.14
C LYS A 492 -3.73 -70.50 40.64
N ARG A 493 -2.87 -71.43 40.20
CA ARG A 493 -2.65 -71.74 38.77
C ARG A 493 -3.93 -72.21 38.10
N LYS A 494 -4.67 -73.13 38.72
CA LYS A 494 -5.91 -73.66 38.15
C LYS A 494 -6.97 -72.57 37.98
N VAL A 495 -7.15 -71.70 38.96
CA VAL A 495 -8.06 -70.55 38.87
C VAL A 495 -7.63 -69.58 37.75
N ALA A 496 -6.34 -69.29 37.62
CA ALA A 496 -5.84 -68.46 36.52
C ALA A 496 -6.04 -69.14 35.15
N GLN A 497 -5.85 -70.46 35.06
CA GLN A 497 -6.06 -71.26 33.86
C GLN A 497 -7.53 -71.25 33.43
N ASP A 498 -8.44 -71.55 34.36
CA ASP A 498 -9.89 -71.53 34.11
C ASP A 498 -10.38 -70.11 33.74
N THR A 499 -9.75 -69.08 34.30
CA THR A 499 -10.01 -67.67 33.94
C THR A 499 -9.56 -67.35 32.52
N ILE A 500 -8.41 -67.86 32.08
CA ILE A 500 -7.91 -67.68 30.71
C ILE A 500 -8.78 -68.46 29.71
N GLU A 501 -9.19 -69.68 30.04
CA GLU A 501 -10.00 -70.55 29.17
C GLU A 501 -11.45 -70.07 29.02
N SER A 502 -11.98 -69.36 30.02
CA SER A 502 -13.32 -68.76 29.96
C SER A 502 -13.39 -67.44 29.15
N LEU A 503 -12.24 -66.85 28.78
CA LEU A 503 -12.20 -65.65 27.94
C LEU A 503 -12.40 -66.02 26.46
N ASN A 504 -13.43 -65.44 25.83
CA ASN A 504 -13.68 -65.63 24.40
C ASN A 504 -13.03 -64.50 23.59
N ALA A 505 -11.95 -64.82 22.87
CA ALA A 505 -11.20 -63.88 22.04
C ALA A 505 -12.06 -63.18 20.98
N SER A 506 -13.04 -63.87 20.40
CA SER A 506 -13.95 -63.29 19.38
C SER A 506 -14.91 -62.26 19.97
N LYS A 507 -15.40 -62.47 21.20
CA LYS A 507 -16.23 -61.48 21.90
C LYS A 507 -15.39 -60.27 22.35
N LEU A 508 -14.15 -60.50 22.77
CA LEU A 508 -13.23 -59.44 23.19
C LEU A 508 -12.84 -58.53 22.01
N ALA A 509 -12.43 -59.11 20.88
CA ALA A 509 -12.08 -58.38 19.66
C ALA A 509 -13.23 -57.49 19.18
N ARG A 510 -14.46 -58.04 19.12
CA ARG A 510 -15.65 -57.30 18.69
C ARG A 510 -15.97 -56.11 19.60
N ASN A 511 -15.78 -56.26 20.92
CA ASN A 511 -15.98 -55.16 21.87
C ASN A 511 -14.90 -54.08 21.74
N ILE A 512 -13.64 -54.45 21.54
CA ILE A 512 -12.54 -53.51 21.35
C ILE A 512 -12.76 -52.70 20.06
N CYS A 513 -13.09 -53.38 18.95
CA CYS A 513 -13.42 -52.73 17.69
C CYS A 513 -14.63 -51.80 17.82
N SER A 514 -15.68 -52.22 18.54
CA SER A 514 -16.87 -51.39 18.78
C SER A 514 -16.57 -50.16 19.64
N GLN A 515 -15.75 -50.29 20.70
CA GLN A 515 -15.32 -49.16 21.52
C GLN A 515 -14.42 -48.20 20.75
N PHE A 516 -13.52 -48.73 19.92
CA PHE A 516 -12.67 -47.94 19.04
C PHE A 516 -13.50 -47.15 18.03
N GLN A 517 -14.44 -47.80 17.32
CA GLN A 517 -15.38 -47.14 16.41
C GLN A 517 -16.19 -46.05 17.11
N THR A 518 -16.70 -46.32 18.32
CA THR A 518 -17.47 -45.33 19.08
C THR A 518 -16.64 -44.09 19.42
N ARG A 519 -15.37 -44.26 19.80
CA ARG A 519 -14.47 -43.13 20.11
C ARG A 519 -14.06 -42.35 18.86
N VAL A 520 -13.78 -43.05 17.76
CA VAL A 520 -13.47 -42.42 16.46
C VAL A 520 -14.69 -41.62 15.95
N ASN A 521 -15.90 -42.17 16.05
CA ASN A 521 -17.14 -41.48 15.68
C ASN A 521 -17.36 -40.22 16.53
N TYR A 522 -17.20 -40.31 17.84
CA TYR A 522 -17.31 -39.16 18.73
C TYR A 522 -16.30 -38.06 18.40
N ALA A 523 -15.05 -38.44 18.12
CA ALA A 523 -14.00 -37.50 17.77
C ALA A 523 -14.23 -36.84 16.39
N HIS A 524 -14.74 -37.60 15.41
CA HIS A 524 -15.18 -37.09 14.10
C HIS A 524 -16.32 -36.08 14.24
N GLU A 525 -17.36 -36.39 15.04
CA GLU A 525 -18.47 -35.46 15.30
C GLU A 525 -17.99 -34.17 16.00
N ALA A 526 -17.08 -34.29 16.96
CA ALA A 526 -16.50 -33.14 17.67
C ALA A 526 -15.64 -32.26 16.74
N PHE A 527 -14.87 -32.87 15.84
CA PHE A 527 -14.12 -32.17 14.81
C PHE A 527 -15.04 -31.46 13.81
N ALA A 528 -16.06 -32.15 13.29
CA ALA A 528 -17.04 -31.57 12.38
C ALA A 528 -17.74 -30.35 13.02
N THR A 529 -18.08 -30.44 14.31
CA THR A 529 -18.66 -29.32 15.06
C THR A 529 -17.68 -28.15 15.18
N SER A 530 -16.40 -28.43 15.48
CA SER A 530 -15.36 -27.40 15.60
C SER A 530 -15.04 -26.73 14.26
N LEU A 531 -15.00 -27.51 13.18
CA LEU A 531 -14.80 -27.00 11.83
C LEU A 531 -15.98 -26.14 11.39
N HIS A 532 -17.21 -26.54 11.74
CA HIS A 532 -18.40 -25.74 11.46
C HIS A 532 -18.44 -24.43 12.27
N GLN A 533 -17.98 -24.44 13.52
CA GLN A 533 -17.80 -23.19 14.29
C GLN A 533 -16.73 -22.28 13.67
N LEU A 534 -15.64 -22.87 13.17
CA LEU A 534 -14.58 -22.13 12.48
C LEU A 534 -15.10 -21.55 11.15
N GLU A 535 -15.88 -22.31 10.39
CA GLU A 535 -16.57 -21.89 9.17
C GLU A 535 -17.55 -20.74 9.46
N MET A 536 -18.37 -20.85 10.50
CA MET A 536 -19.30 -19.79 10.92
C MET A 536 -18.55 -18.52 11.36
N LYS A 537 -17.43 -18.65 12.08
CA LYS A 537 -16.56 -17.53 12.46
C LYS A 537 -15.94 -16.85 11.24
N HIS A 538 -15.43 -17.63 10.29
CA HIS A 538 -14.88 -17.09 9.05
C HIS A 538 -15.95 -16.46 8.16
N SER A 539 -17.09 -17.13 7.95
CA SER A 539 -18.21 -16.63 7.17
C SER A 539 -18.76 -15.32 7.74
N GLY A 540 -19.05 -15.28 9.05
CA GLY A 540 -19.53 -14.07 9.72
C GLY A 540 -18.51 -12.93 9.72
N ARG A 541 -17.21 -13.23 9.80
CA ARG A 541 -16.15 -12.23 9.57
C ARG A 541 -16.17 -11.78 8.12
N LEU A 542 -16.13 -12.69 7.17
CA LEU A 542 -16.08 -12.41 5.74
C LEU A 542 -17.26 -11.55 5.30
N GLU A 543 -18.49 -11.82 5.74
CA GLU A 543 -19.67 -11.00 5.43
C GLU A 543 -19.58 -9.57 6.01
N ARG A 544 -19.21 -9.43 7.29
CA ARG A 544 -19.03 -8.11 7.94
C ARG A 544 -17.92 -7.30 7.27
N THR A 545 -16.83 -7.99 6.92
CA THR A 545 -15.67 -7.39 6.28
C THR A 545 -16.03 -7.04 4.82
N GLU A 546 -16.73 -7.91 4.08
CA GLU A 546 -17.18 -7.65 2.71
C GLU A 546 -18.09 -6.42 2.61
N GLY A 547 -19.05 -6.24 3.54
CA GLY A 547 -19.91 -5.06 3.57
C GLY A 547 -19.15 -3.75 3.82
N MET A 548 -18.20 -3.75 4.75
CA MET A 548 -17.36 -2.59 5.04
C MET A 548 -16.41 -2.29 3.87
N TRP A 549 -15.84 -3.33 3.25
CA TRP A 549 -14.91 -3.19 2.15
C TRP A 549 -15.58 -2.90 0.81
N MET A 550 -16.85 -3.28 0.65
CA MET A 550 -17.68 -2.80 -0.46
C MET A 550 -17.83 -1.28 -0.43
N LYS A 551 -18.02 -0.68 0.76
CA LYS A 551 -18.03 0.78 0.90
C LYS A 551 -16.66 1.39 0.61
N VAL A 552 -15.59 0.81 1.15
CA VAL A 552 -14.21 1.25 0.85
C VAL A 552 -13.92 1.21 -0.65
N ARG A 553 -14.32 0.12 -1.32
CA ARG A 553 -14.14 -0.10 -2.76
C ARG A 553 -14.97 0.83 -3.63
N LYS A 554 -16.23 1.08 -3.26
CA LYS A 554 -17.17 1.88 -4.07
C LYS A 554 -17.05 3.38 -3.79
N ASP A 555 -16.70 3.77 -2.57
CA ASP A 555 -16.81 5.16 -2.13
C ASP A 555 -15.43 5.78 -1.88
N HIS A 556 -14.50 5.07 -1.23
CA HIS A 556 -13.21 5.63 -0.82
C HIS A 556 -12.13 5.50 -1.89
N ALA A 557 -11.97 4.31 -2.48
CA ALA A 557 -10.96 4.07 -3.51
C ALA A 557 -11.10 5.00 -4.72
N PRO A 558 -12.31 5.26 -5.27
CA PRO A 558 -12.44 6.15 -6.41
C PRO A 558 -12.15 7.62 -6.04
N ARG A 559 -12.58 8.07 -4.85
CA ARG A 559 -12.23 9.43 -4.37
C ARG A 559 -10.73 9.62 -4.24
N LEU A 560 -10.03 8.62 -3.71
CA LEU A 560 -8.57 8.69 -3.60
C LEU A 560 -7.88 8.60 -4.96
N ALA A 561 -8.43 7.83 -5.91
CA ALA A 561 -7.98 7.83 -7.30
C ALA A 561 -8.15 9.21 -7.94
N CYS A 562 -9.25 9.91 -7.70
CA CYS A 562 -9.48 11.26 -8.20
C CYS A 562 -8.44 12.25 -7.65
N LEU A 563 -8.17 12.20 -6.34
CA LEU A 563 -7.11 13.00 -5.73
C LEU A 563 -5.72 12.66 -6.30
N SER A 564 -5.45 11.38 -6.55
CA SER A 564 -4.22 10.93 -7.20
C SER A 564 -4.09 11.50 -8.61
N LEU A 565 -5.14 11.40 -9.42
CA LEU A 565 -5.20 11.98 -10.77
C LEU A 565 -5.01 13.50 -10.74
N GLU A 566 -5.72 14.23 -9.87
CA GLU A 566 -5.62 15.69 -9.77
C GLU A 566 -4.23 16.16 -9.36
N SER A 567 -3.68 15.59 -8.27
CA SER A 567 -2.34 15.94 -7.79
C SER A 567 -1.26 15.61 -8.81
N ARG A 568 -1.41 14.49 -9.52
CA ARG A 568 -0.47 14.09 -10.56
C ARG A 568 -0.56 14.97 -11.79
N SER A 569 -1.78 15.28 -12.23
CA SER A 569 -2.05 16.21 -13.33
C SER A 569 -1.46 17.58 -13.07
N LEU A 570 -1.64 18.11 -11.85
CA LEU A 570 -1.07 19.40 -11.48
C LEU A 570 0.46 19.39 -11.56
N ARG A 571 1.09 18.32 -11.07
CA ARG A 571 2.54 18.14 -11.17
C ARG A 571 3.02 18.08 -12.63
N ASP A 572 2.37 17.28 -13.45
CA ASP A 572 2.71 17.09 -14.86
C ASP A 572 2.52 18.41 -15.66
N LEU A 573 1.47 19.18 -15.35
CA LEU A 573 1.24 20.51 -15.90
C LEU A 573 2.33 21.51 -15.48
N LEU A 574 2.75 21.50 -14.21
CA LEU A 574 3.83 22.36 -13.72
C LEU A 574 5.19 21.98 -14.34
N LEU A 575 5.44 20.69 -14.58
CA LEU A 575 6.71 20.22 -15.14
C LEU A 575 6.79 20.40 -16.66
N HIS A 576 5.70 20.22 -17.38
CA HIS A 576 5.74 20.06 -18.84
C HIS A 576 4.82 21.00 -19.60
N GLY A 577 3.97 21.75 -18.89
CA GLY A 577 2.97 22.62 -19.48
C GLY A 577 1.82 21.86 -20.16
N MET A 578 0.87 22.62 -20.68
CA MET A 578 -0.29 22.07 -21.40
C MET A 578 0.18 21.42 -22.72
N PRO A 579 -0.19 20.16 -23.00
CA PRO A 579 0.12 19.54 -24.29
C PRO A 579 -0.57 20.27 -25.44
N ARG A 580 0.11 20.36 -26.58
CA ARG A 580 -0.46 20.92 -27.81
C ARG A 580 -1.31 19.87 -28.51
N LEU A 581 -2.58 20.19 -28.75
CA LEU A 581 -3.48 19.37 -29.55
C LEU A 581 -3.19 19.56 -31.04
N GLY A 582 -2.91 18.47 -31.73
CA GLY A 582 -2.81 18.40 -33.18
C GLY A 582 -4.13 17.95 -33.82
N HIS A 583 -4.04 17.29 -34.98
CA HIS A 583 -5.20 16.77 -35.70
C HIS A 583 -5.86 15.59 -34.97
N GLU A 584 -7.17 15.41 -35.18
CA GLU A 584 -7.93 14.27 -34.64
C GLU A 584 -7.46 12.96 -35.29
N LEU A 585 -7.07 11.99 -34.46
CA LEU A 585 -6.70 10.63 -34.87
C LEU A 585 -7.90 9.68 -34.85
N GLY A 586 -8.86 9.94 -33.95
CA GLY A 586 -10.09 9.16 -33.86
C GLY A 586 -11.00 9.62 -32.74
N ARG A 587 -12.26 9.20 -32.82
CA ARG A 587 -13.30 9.49 -31.83
C ARG A 587 -13.95 8.19 -31.37
N GLY A 588 -14.00 8.00 -30.06
CA GLY A 588 -14.61 6.86 -29.41
C GLY A 588 -15.80 7.25 -28.54
N GLN A 589 -16.34 6.27 -27.82
CA GLN A 589 -17.39 6.48 -26.83
C GLN A 589 -16.92 7.34 -25.65
N TYR A 590 -15.63 7.26 -25.30
CA TYR A 590 -15.04 7.86 -24.10
C TYR A 590 -14.35 9.21 -24.37
N GLY A 591 -14.29 9.68 -25.61
CA GLY A 591 -13.60 10.91 -25.93
C GLY A 591 -12.99 10.95 -27.32
N VAL A 592 -12.15 11.96 -27.52
CA VAL A 592 -11.47 12.22 -28.80
C VAL A 592 -9.96 12.07 -28.61
N VAL A 593 -9.30 11.40 -29.54
CA VAL A 593 -7.85 11.21 -29.54
C VAL A 593 -7.23 12.12 -30.58
N TYR A 594 -6.23 12.90 -30.17
CA TYR A 594 -5.51 13.84 -31.01
C TYR A 594 -4.04 13.45 -31.15
N ALA A 595 -3.41 13.82 -32.26
CA ALA A 595 -1.97 13.78 -32.40
C ALA A 595 -1.32 14.84 -31.49
N CYS A 596 -0.16 14.53 -30.94
CA CYS A 596 0.67 15.49 -30.22
C CYS A 596 2.13 15.30 -30.65
N ASP A 597 2.77 16.34 -31.16
CA ASP A 597 4.11 16.22 -31.76
C ASP A 597 5.17 15.88 -30.74
N SER A 598 5.11 16.52 -29.56
CA SER A 598 5.98 16.21 -28.43
C SER A 598 5.40 16.71 -27.11
N TRP A 599 5.62 15.97 -26.02
CA TRP A 599 5.32 16.41 -24.66
C TRP A 599 6.22 15.70 -23.65
N ALA A 600 6.70 16.42 -22.63
CA ALA A 600 7.59 15.87 -21.59
C ALA A 600 8.84 15.12 -22.13
N GLY A 601 9.43 15.60 -23.22
CA GLY A 601 10.58 14.96 -23.88
C GLY A 601 10.23 13.72 -24.72
N HIS A 602 8.97 13.27 -24.72
CA HIS A 602 8.49 12.24 -25.62
C HIS A 602 8.11 12.86 -26.96
N ALA A 603 8.69 12.35 -28.05
CA ALA A 603 8.26 12.67 -29.40
C ALA A 603 7.10 11.76 -29.80
N THR A 604 6.22 12.27 -30.67
CA THR A 604 5.10 11.53 -31.26
C THR A 604 4.18 10.90 -30.23
N CYS A 605 3.42 11.74 -29.52
CA CYS A 605 2.44 11.33 -28.53
C CYS A 605 1.02 11.30 -29.11
N ALA A 606 0.13 10.58 -28.44
CA ALA A 606 -1.31 10.60 -28.64
C ALA A 606 -1.96 11.19 -27.38
N LEU A 607 -2.98 12.02 -27.57
CA LEU A 607 -3.67 12.72 -26.49
C LEU A 607 -5.13 12.31 -26.49
N LYS A 608 -5.55 11.50 -25.52
CA LYS A 608 -6.96 11.11 -25.32
C LYS A 608 -7.62 12.15 -24.42
N SER A 609 -8.50 12.96 -25.00
CA SER A 609 -9.31 13.96 -24.31
C SER A 609 -10.63 13.35 -23.88
N VAL A 610 -10.85 13.24 -22.58
CA VAL A 610 -12.06 12.67 -21.96
C VAL A 610 -12.81 13.76 -21.23
N ILE A 611 -14.11 13.90 -21.52
CA ILE A 611 -15.00 14.81 -20.79
C ILE A 611 -15.95 13.94 -19.96
N PRO A 612 -15.64 13.70 -18.68
CA PRO A 612 -16.50 12.93 -17.80
C PRO A 612 -17.82 13.69 -17.54
N PRO A 613 -18.99 13.10 -17.87
CA PRO A 613 -20.28 13.78 -17.76
C PRO A 613 -20.84 13.86 -16.33
N ASP A 614 -20.37 13.00 -15.43
CA ASP A 614 -20.81 12.94 -14.04
C ASP A 614 -19.68 12.43 -13.11
N GLU A 615 -19.93 12.42 -11.79
CA GLU A 615 -18.98 11.96 -10.77
C GLU A 615 -18.59 10.49 -10.93
N LYS A 616 -19.51 9.63 -11.39
CA LYS A 616 -19.23 8.21 -11.58
C LYS A 616 -18.20 8.00 -12.69
N HIS A 617 -18.39 8.67 -13.83
CA HIS A 617 -17.43 8.59 -14.94
C HIS A 617 -16.09 9.24 -14.58
N TRP A 618 -16.09 10.29 -13.75
CA TRP A 618 -14.87 10.88 -13.19
C TRP A 618 -14.09 9.85 -12.35
N ASN A 619 -14.79 9.15 -11.46
CA ASN A 619 -14.26 8.09 -10.61
C ASN A 619 -13.71 6.90 -11.42
N ASP A 620 -14.45 6.44 -12.43
CA ASP A 620 -14.04 5.34 -13.30
C ASP A 620 -12.77 5.71 -14.10
N LEU A 621 -12.70 6.93 -14.63
CA LEU A 621 -11.53 7.45 -15.34
C LEU A 621 -10.30 7.60 -14.43
N ALA A 622 -10.50 8.02 -13.18
CA ALA A 622 -9.40 8.15 -12.23
C ALA A 622 -8.81 6.77 -11.85
N LEU A 623 -9.66 5.74 -11.75
CA LEU A 623 -9.21 4.36 -11.59
C LEU A 623 -8.50 3.83 -12.85
N GLU A 624 -9.02 4.09 -14.06
CA GLU A 624 -8.35 3.78 -15.33
C GLU A 624 -6.94 4.38 -15.35
N PHE A 625 -6.82 5.66 -15.01
CA PHE A 625 -5.54 6.36 -14.93
C PHE A 625 -4.59 5.67 -13.95
N HIS A 626 -5.06 5.37 -12.74
CA HIS A 626 -4.24 4.75 -11.72
C HIS A 626 -3.74 3.37 -12.14
N TYR A 627 -4.62 2.47 -12.62
CA TYR A 627 -4.23 1.14 -13.08
C TYR A 627 -3.25 1.21 -14.25
N THR A 628 -3.50 2.08 -15.23
CA THR A 628 -2.61 2.24 -16.38
C THR A 628 -1.22 2.73 -15.94
N ARG A 629 -1.18 3.60 -14.93
CA ARG A 629 0.06 4.22 -14.45
C ARG A 629 0.89 3.29 -13.56
N SER A 630 0.24 2.46 -12.75
CA SER A 630 0.91 1.55 -11.80
C SER A 630 1.50 0.32 -12.47
N LEU A 631 1.03 -0.02 -13.68
CA LEU A 631 1.58 -1.13 -14.45
C LEU A 631 3.06 -0.89 -14.81
N PRO A 632 3.94 -1.89 -14.61
CA PRO A 632 5.27 -1.87 -15.17
C PRO A 632 5.21 -1.70 -16.69
N ARG A 633 6.18 -0.98 -17.27
CA ARG A 633 6.28 -0.86 -18.72
C ARG A 633 6.41 -2.25 -19.36
N HIS A 634 5.66 -2.47 -20.42
CA HIS A 634 5.64 -3.73 -21.14
C HIS A 634 5.52 -3.47 -22.65
N ASP A 635 6.27 -4.19 -23.47
CA ASP A 635 6.35 -3.96 -24.92
C ASP A 635 5.03 -4.17 -25.66
N ARG A 636 4.07 -4.85 -25.04
CA ARG A 636 2.75 -5.17 -25.61
C ARG A 636 1.61 -4.37 -24.99
N LEU A 637 1.89 -3.36 -24.18
CA LEU A 637 0.89 -2.43 -23.65
C LEU A 637 1.28 -1.01 -24.06
N VAL A 638 0.30 -0.18 -24.44
CA VAL A 638 0.54 1.23 -24.76
C VAL A 638 0.97 1.98 -23.50
N ALA A 639 2.09 2.69 -23.58
CA ALA A 639 2.61 3.43 -22.44
C ALA A 639 1.82 4.74 -22.21
N LEU A 640 1.46 4.99 -20.95
CA LEU A 640 0.99 6.29 -20.48
C LEU A 640 2.18 7.14 -20.05
N HIS A 641 2.34 8.31 -20.67
CA HIS A 641 3.41 9.27 -20.38
C HIS A 641 3.03 10.22 -19.24
N GLY A 642 1.76 10.64 -19.15
CA GLY A 642 1.28 11.54 -18.10
C GLY A 642 -0.19 11.90 -18.26
N SER A 643 -0.68 12.80 -17.41
CA SER A 643 -2.03 13.35 -17.50
C SER A 643 -2.06 14.85 -17.22
N VAL A 644 -3.02 15.55 -17.80
CA VAL A 644 -3.29 16.96 -17.52
C VAL A 644 -4.80 17.19 -17.51
N ILE A 645 -5.31 17.87 -16.49
CA ILE A 645 -6.70 18.31 -16.38
C ILE A 645 -6.78 19.74 -16.94
N ASP A 646 -7.56 19.90 -17.99
CA ASP A 646 -7.86 21.20 -18.59
C ASP A 646 -9.18 21.74 -18.03
N HIS A 647 -9.06 22.71 -17.11
CA HIS A 647 -10.18 23.45 -16.54
C HIS A 647 -10.73 24.54 -17.47
N THR A 648 -10.04 24.84 -18.56
CA THR A 648 -10.42 25.87 -19.53
C THR A 648 -11.10 25.30 -20.78
N TYR A 649 -11.29 23.98 -20.81
CA TYR A 649 -11.86 23.28 -21.96
C TYR A 649 -13.26 23.81 -22.31
N GLY A 650 -13.51 24.03 -23.60
CA GLY A 650 -14.76 24.61 -24.09
C GLY A 650 -15.01 26.05 -23.61
N GLY A 651 -13.96 26.81 -23.27
CA GLY A 651 -14.09 28.16 -22.71
C GLY A 651 -14.42 28.17 -21.21
N GLY A 652 -14.10 27.09 -20.49
CA GLY A 652 -14.35 26.95 -19.05
C GLY A 652 -15.73 26.38 -18.70
N THR A 653 -16.53 25.96 -19.68
CA THR A 653 -17.84 25.34 -19.43
C THR A 653 -17.72 23.87 -19.02
N ASN A 654 -16.63 23.20 -19.42
CA ASN A 654 -16.40 21.78 -19.16
C ASN A 654 -14.97 21.58 -18.64
N ILE A 655 -14.77 20.47 -17.92
CA ILE A 655 -13.45 20.01 -17.50
C ILE A 655 -13.10 18.80 -18.34
N ALA A 656 -11.92 18.83 -18.98
CA ALA A 656 -11.41 17.69 -19.74
C ALA A 656 -10.19 17.09 -19.05
N VAL A 657 -10.12 15.77 -19.04
CA VAL A 657 -8.92 15.04 -18.63
C VAL A 657 -8.18 14.60 -19.89
N LEU A 658 -6.94 15.05 -20.03
CA LEU A 658 -6.06 14.75 -21.14
C LEU A 658 -5.09 13.65 -20.69
N LEU A 659 -5.16 12.49 -21.31
CA LEU A 659 -4.22 11.39 -21.10
C LEU A 659 -3.19 11.39 -22.23
N ILE A 660 -1.91 11.56 -21.88
CA ILE A 660 -0.81 11.60 -22.85
C ILE A 660 -0.18 10.21 -22.93
N MET A 661 -0.23 9.61 -24.12
CA MET A 661 0.16 8.22 -24.36
C MET A 661 1.14 8.13 -25.54
N GLU A 662 1.79 6.97 -25.65
CA GLU A 662 2.57 6.61 -26.84
C GLU A 662 1.66 6.57 -28.08
N ARG A 663 2.08 7.20 -29.19
CA ARG A 663 1.35 7.13 -30.45
C ARG A 663 1.85 6.01 -31.34
N LEU A 664 0.94 5.12 -31.70
CA LEU A 664 1.19 4.06 -32.68
C LEU A 664 0.69 4.43 -34.08
N HIS A 665 1.05 3.64 -35.08
CA HIS A 665 0.85 3.96 -36.49
C HIS A 665 -0.61 3.81 -36.92
N ARG A 666 -1.28 2.73 -36.51
CA ARG A 666 -2.69 2.42 -36.85
C ARG A 666 -3.27 1.37 -35.90
N ASP A 667 -4.58 1.20 -35.90
CA ASP A 667 -5.23 0.06 -35.24
C ASP A 667 -5.24 -1.21 -36.13
N LEU A 668 -5.46 -2.37 -35.50
CA LEU A 668 -5.51 -3.67 -36.18
C LEU A 668 -6.69 -3.76 -37.14
N TYR A 669 -7.82 -3.11 -36.83
CA TYR A 669 -8.98 -3.03 -37.72
C TYR A 669 -8.58 -2.47 -39.10
N THR A 670 -7.88 -1.35 -39.11
CA THR A 670 -7.41 -0.65 -40.30
C THR A 670 -6.36 -1.48 -41.03
N ALA A 671 -5.46 -2.14 -40.31
CA ALA A 671 -4.45 -3.01 -40.90
C ALA A 671 -5.06 -4.22 -41.63
N ILE A 672 -6.02 -4.91 -41.02
CA ILE A 672 -6.72 -6.03 -41.68
C ILE A 672 -7.50 -5.53 -42.90
N LYS A 673 -8.23 -4.41 -42.76
CA LYS A 673 -9.00 -3.81 -43.86
C LYS A 673 -8.13 -3.41 -45.05
N THR A 674 -6.87 -3.04 -44.82
CA THR A 674 -5.90 -2.66 -45.86
C THR A 674 -5.08 -3.85 -46.40
N GLY A 675 -5.42 -5.09 -46.02
CA GLY A 675 -4.81 -6.29 -46.61
C GLY A 675 -3.54 -6.78 -45.93
N MET A 676 -3.40 -6.62 -44.61
CA MET A 676 -2.27 -7.13 -43.85
C MET A 676 -2.04 -8.64 -44.08
N LEU A 677 -0.79 -9.01 -44.37
CA LEU A 677 -0.40 -10.40 -44.64
C LEU A 677 -0.65 -11.32 -43.44
N LEU A 678 -0.98 -12.58 -43.70
CA LEU A 678 -1.30 -13.56 -42.66
C LEU A 678 -0.16 -13.75 -41.64
N SER A 679 1.10 -13.79 -42.10
CA SER A 679 2.26 -13.91 -41.20
C SER A 679 2.33 -12.77 -40.19
N ALA A 680 2.14 -11.53 -40.64
CA ALA A 680 2.11 -10.36 -39.77
C ALA A 680 0.90 -10.36 -38.84
N ARG A 681 -0.27 -10.82 -39.33
CA ARG A 681 -1.48 -11.01 -38.50
C ARG A 681 -1.26 -12.04 -37.39
N LEU A 682 -0.60 -13.17 -37.69
CA LEU A 682 -0.27 -14.19 -36.68
C LEU A 682 0.75 -13.66 -35.66
N GLN A 683 1.71 -12.84 -36.08
CA GLN A 683 2.61 -12.16 -35.14
C GLN A 683 1.85 -11.22 -34.18
N VAL A 684 0.85 -10.49 -34.69
CA VAL A 684 -0.03 -9.66 -33.85
C VAL A 684 -0.79 -10.51 -32.82
N ALA A 685 -1.25 -11.71 -33.18
CA ALA A 685 -1.89 -12.61 -32.21
C ALA A 685 -0.96 -12.99 -31.06
N LEU A 686 0.31 -13.33 -31.37
CA LEU A 686 1.32 -13.64 -30.36
C LEU A 686 1.58 -12.44 -29.43
N ASP A 687 1.71 -11.25 -30.01
CA ASP A 687 1.92 -10.00 -29.29
C ASP A 687 0.75 -9.69 -28.33
N VAL A 688 -0.50 -9.92 -28.76
CA VAL A 688 -1.69 -9.75 -27.90
C VAL A 688 -1.71 -10.76 -26.76
N VAL A 689 -1.42 -12.03 -27.02
CA VAL A 689 -1.35 -13.07 -25.97
C VAL A 689 -0.27 -12.74 -24.94
N GLU A 690 0.88 -12.26 -25.40
CA GLU A 690 1.96 -11.82 -24.51
C GLU A 690 1.52 -10.65 -23.61
N GLY A 691 0.82 -9.65 -24.18
CA GLY A 691 0.25 -8.53 -23.43
C GLY A 691 -0.82 -8.96 -22.41
N LEU A 692 -1.73 -9.85 -22.80
CA LEU A 692 -2.77 -10.39 -21.91
C LEU A 692 -2.17 -11.21 -20.77
N ARG A 693 -1.20 -12.08 -21.07
CA ARG A 693 -0.49 -12.86 -20.05
C ARG A 693 0.18 -11.96 -19.02
N PHE A 694 0.82 -10.87 -19.46
CA PHE A 694 1.39 -9.89 -18.56
C PHE A 694 0.32 -9.23 -17.69
N LEU A 695 -0.76 -8.73 -18.29
CA LEU A 695 -1.84 -8.04 -17.57
C LEU A 695 -2.50 -8.94 -16.51
N HIS A 696 -2.79 -10.20 -16.87
CA HIS A 696 -3.33 -11.21 -15.96
C HIS A 696 -2.34 -11.54 -14.83
N GLY A 697 -1.03 -11.58 -15.13
CA GLY A 697 0.02 -11.74 -14.12
C GLY A 697 0.09 -10.60 -13.10
N GLN A 698 -0.45 -9.42 -13.45
CA GLN A 698 -0.63 -8.28 -12.53
C GLN A 698 -2.00 -8.29 -11.81
N GLY A 699 -2.81 -9.34 -12.01
CA GLY A 699 -4.13 -9.48 -11.39
C GLY A 699 -5.23 -8.61 -12.02
N LEU A 700 -4.99 -8.05 -13.21
CA LEU A 700 -5.93 -7.20 -13.95
C LEU A 700 -6.54 -7.96 -15.13
N VAL A 701 -7.83 -7.70 -15.40
CA VAL A 701 -8.56 -8.23 -16.57
C VAL A 701 -8.98 -7.07 -17.46
N HIS A 702 -8.78 -7.18 -18.78
CA HIS A 702 -9.02 -6.10 -19.74
C HIS A 702 -10.51 -5.85 -20.03
N ARG A 703 -11.26 -6.92 -20.30
CA ARG A 703 -12.72 -6.95 -20.55
C ARG A 703 -13.22 -6.21 -21.81
N ASP A 704 -12.33 -5.77 -22.70
CA ASP A 704 -12.73 -5.13 -23.97
C ASP A 704 -11.68 -5.32 -25.07
N ILE A 705 -11.14 -6.54 -25.17
CA ILE A 705 -10.23 -6.92 -26.26
C ILE A 705 -11.00 -6.96 -27.58
N LYS A 706 -10.54 -6.17 -28.55
CA LYS A 706 -11.12 -6.06 -29.90
C LYS A 706 -10.14 -5.43 -30.88
N LEU A 707 -10.42 -5.52 -32.17
CA LEU A 707 -9.58 -5.00 -33.25
C LEU A 707 -9.17 -3.51 -33.09
N LYS A 708 -10.05 -2.68 -32.51
CA LYS A 708 -9.77 -1.23 -32.31
C LYS A 708 -8.90 -0.93 -31.09
N ASN A 709 -8.81 -1.87 -30.15
CA ASN A 709 -8.00 -1.73 -28.93
C ASN A 709 -6.64 -2.44 -29.05
N VAL A 710 -6.31 -2.90 -30.26
CA VAL A 710 -4.98 -3.41 -30.62
C VAL A 710 -4.35 -2.43 -31.60
N LEU A 711 -3.33 -1.72 -31.14
CA LEU A 711 -2.61 -0.72 -31.92
C LEU A 711 -1.29 -1.31 -32.44
N LEU A 712 -0.87 -0.86 -33.63
CA LEU A 712 0.30 -1.38 -34.33
C LEU A 712 1.33 -0.27 -34.53
N ASP A 713 2.60 -0.58 -34.25
CA ASP A 713 3.71 0.30 -34.58
C ASP A 713 4.06 0.26 -36.09
N LYS A 714 5.10 1.00 -36.49
CA LYS A 714 5.55 1.05 -37.89
C LYS A 714 6.07 -0.29 -38.42
N THR A 715 6.45 -1.21 -37.54
CA THR A 715 6.93 -2.57 -37.85
C THR A 715 5.83 -3.61 -37.73
N ASN A 716 4.57 -3.20 -37.54
CA ASN A 716 3.41 -4.05 -37.30
C ASN A 716 3.50 -4.92 -36.04
N ARG A 717 4.25 -4.48 -35.01
CA ARG A 717 4.17 -5.09 -33.68
C ARG A 717 2.99 -4.51 -32.91
N ALA A 718 2.30 -5.37 -32.16
CA ALA A 718 1.05 -5.01 -31.51
C ALA A 718 1.26 -4.56 -30.06
N LYS A 719 0.45 -3.58 -29.65
CA LYS A 719 0.26 -3.17 -28.26
C LYS A 719 -1.22 -3.04 -27.96
N ILE A 720 -1.63 -3.51 -26.78
CA ILE A 720 -2.99 -3.37 -26.27
C ILE A 720 -3.15 -1.98 -25.65
N THR A 721 -4.31 -1.36 -25.87
CA THR A 721 -4.67 -0.03 -25.35
C THR A 721 -6.07 -0.05 -24.73
N ASP A 722 -6.45 1.07 -24.10
CA ASP A 722 -7.78 1.33 -23.56
C ASP A 722 -8.16 0.44 -22.36
N LEU A 723 -7.46 0.69 -21.24
CA LEU A 723 -7.71 0.03 -19.95
C LEU A 723 -8.91 0.62 -19.20
N GLY A 724 -9.81 1.36 -19.87
CA GLY A 724 -11.00 1.97 -19.25
C GLY A 724 -11.99 0.97 -18.68
N PHE A 725 -11.93 -0.28 -19.14
CA PHE A 725 -12.66 -1.41 -18.56
C PHE A 725 -11.78 -2.30 -17.69
N CYS A 726 -10.50 -2.00 -17.51
CA CYS A 726 -9.63 -2.82 -16.67
C CYS A 726 -10.10 -2.83 -15.24
N LYS A 727 -10.06 -4.02 -14.64
CA LYS A 727 -10.38 -4.15 -13.23
C LYS A 727 -9.62 -5.32 -12.62
N PRO A 728 -9.18 -5.20 -11.36
CA PRO A 728 -8.74 -6.32 -10.56
C PRO A 728 -9.76 -7.46 -10.57
N GLU A 729 -9.31 -8.69 -10.79
CA GLU A 729 -10.17 -9.88 -10.83
C GLU A 729 -11.04 -9.99 -9.56
N ALA A 730 -10.39 -9.76 -8.42
CA ALA A 730 -10.94 -9.61 -7.06
C ALA A 730 -12.13 -8.62 -6.92
N MET A 731 -12.31 -7.72 -7.88
CA MET A 731 -13.27 -6.62 -7.85
C MET A 731 -14.34 -6.71 -8.95
N MET A 732 -14.37 -7.78 -9.76
CA MET A 732 -15.20 -7.87 -10.97
C MET A 732 -16.69 -8.21 -10.76
N SER A 733 -17.07 -8.70 -9.57
CA SER A 733 -18.42 -9.21 -9.28
C SER A 733 -19.56 -8.29 -9.74
N GLY A 734 -20.49 -8.84 -10.53
CA GLY A 734 -21.76 -8.21 -10.92
C GLY A 734 -21.71 -7.13 -12.01
N SER A 735 -20.56 -6.86 -12.64
CA SER A 735 -20.46 -5.85 -13.72
C SER A 735 -20.41 -6.49 -15.11
N ILE A 736 -21.32 -6.06 -15.99
CA ILE A 736 -21.36 -6.45 -17.41
C ILE A 736 -20.84 -5.29 -18.25
N VAL A 737 -19.65 -5.42 -18.83
CA VAL A 737 -18.96 -4.39 -19.61
C VAL A 737 -18.25 -4.98 -20.83
N GLY A 738 -17.88 -4.13 -21.78
CA GLY A 738 -17.19 -4.50 -23.02
C GLY A 738 -18.05 -4.32 -24.29
N THR A 739 -17.54 -4.81 -25.41
CA THR A 739 -18.25 -4.79 -26.69
C THR A 739 -19.01 -6.12 -26.89
N PRO A 740 -20.36 -6.12 -27.02
CA PRO A 740 -21.18 -7.34 -26.92
C PRO A 740 -20.72 -8.55 -27.73
N ILE A 741 -20.29 -8.36 -28.98
CA ILE A 741 -19.83 -9.47 -29.85
C ILE A 741 -18.54 -10.17 -29.37
N HIS A 742 -17.80 -9.56 -28.44
CA HIS A 742 -16.58 -10.11 -27.84
C HIS A 742 -16.81 -10.58 -26.39
N MET A 743 -18.01 -10.40 -25.84
CA MET A 743 -18.30 -10.76 -24.45
C MET A 743 -18.52 -12.26 -24.31
N ALA A 744 -17.93 -12.84 -23.27
CA ALA A 744 -18.15 -14.22 -22.92
C ALA A 744 -19.53 -14.43 -22.25
N PRO A 745 -20.23 -15.56 -22.49
CA PRO A 745 -21.57 -15.80 -21.94
C PRO A 745 -21.60 -15.89 -20.40
N GLU A 746 -20.53 -16.36 -19.77
CA GLU A 746 -20.39 -16.44 -18.31
C GLU A 746 -20.40 -15.06 -17.63
N LEU A 747 -20.08 -13.99 -18.36
CA LEU A 747 -20.12 -12.61 -17.87
C LEU A 747 -21.52 -12.21 -17.38
N PHE A 748 -22.58 -12.84 -17.94
CA PHE A 748 -23.98 -12.65 -17.53
C PHE A 748 -24.37 -13.38 -16.26
N THR A 749 -23.55 -14.34 -15.79
CA THR A 749 -23.79 -15.03 -14.52
C THR A 749 -23.38 -14.19 -13.31
N GLY A 750 -22.63 -13.10 -13.55
CA GLY A 750 -22.06 -12.24 -12.51
C GLY A 750 -20.82 -12.82 -11.81
N LYS A 751 -20.44 -14.07 -12.12
CA LYS A 751 -19.25 -14.76 -11.62
C LYS A 751 -18.34 -15.10 -12.81
N TYR A 752 -17.25 -14.37 -12.96
CA TYR A 752 -16.28 -14.58 -14.02
C TYR A 752 -14.87 -14.18 -13.54
N ASP A 753 -13.86 -14.70 -14.23
CA ASP A 753 -12.44 -14.46 -13.98
C ASP A 753 -11.76 -13.92 -15.26
N ASN A 754 -10.43 -14.04 -15.36
CA ASN A 754 -9.66 -13.61 -16.51
C ASN A 754 -9.94 -14.39 -17.82
N SER A 755 -10.68 -15.51 -17.77
CA SER A 755 -11.05 -16.30 -18.95
C SER A 755 -11.92 -15.54 -19.96
N VAL A 756 -12.60 -14.47 -19.53
CA VAL A 756 -13.38 -13.60 -20.42
C VAL A 756 -12.51 -12.88 -21.45
N ASP A 757 -11.25 -12.57 -21.11
CA ASP A 757 -10.29 -12.02 -22.07
C ASP A 757 -9.80 -13.09 -23.05
N VAL A 758 -9.71 -14.35 -22.62
CA VAL A 758 -9.36 -15.49 -23.47
C VAL A 758 -10.45 -15.72 -24.51
N TYR A 759 -11.72 -15.62 -24.10
CA TYR A 759 -12.86 -15.65 -25.02
C TYR A 759 -12.82 -14.51 -26.03
N ALA A 760 -12.65 -13.27 -25.57
CA ALA A 760 -12.53 -12.10 -26.42
C ALA A 760 -11.34 -12.21 -27.40
N PHE A 761 -10.22 -12.75 -26.94
CA PHE A 761 -9.08 -13.10 -27.79
C PHE A 761 -9.43 -14.16 -28.83
N GLY A 762 -10.22 -15.18 -28.51
CA GLY A 762 -10.68 -16.17 -29.49
C GLY A 762 -11.46 -15.53 -30.65
N ILE A 763 -12.35 -14.59 -30.35
CA ILE A 763 -13.07 -13.81 -31.36
C ILE A 763 -12.11 -12.93 -32.17
N LEU A 764 -11.17 -12.24 -31.50
CA LEU A 764 -10.13 -11.45 -32.16
C LEU A 764 -9.27 -12.31 -33.10
N PHE A 765 -8.86 -13.49 -32.65
CA PHE A 765 -8.02 -14.43 -33.38
C PHE A 765 -8.72 -14.95 -34.63
N TRP A 766 -10.04 -15.12 -34.58
CA TRP A 766 -10.82 -15.43 -35.78
C TRP A 766 -10.72 -14.32 -36.83
N TYR A 767 -10.89 -13.05 -36.47
CA TYR A 767 -10.70 -11.94 -37.40
C TYR A 767 -9.27 -11.91 -37.97
N ILE A 768 -8.29 -12.16 -37.11
CA ILE A 768 -6.86 -12.27 -37.47
C ILE A 768 -6.65 -13.38 -38.51
N CYS A 769 -7.29 -14.54 -38.38
CA CYS A 769 -7.17 -15.64 -39.35
C CYS A 769 -7.95 -15.36 -40.64
N ALA A 770 -9.22 -14.93 -40.51
CA ALA A 770 -10.11 -14.66 -41.63
C ALA A 770 -9.61 -13.53 -42.55
N GLY A 771 -8.88 -12.55 -42.00
CA GLY A 771 -8.36 -11.43 -42.79
C GLY A 771 -9.44 -10.49 -43.30
N SER A 772 -10.58 -10.52 -42.65
CA SER A 772 -11.76 -9.72 -42.94
C SER A 772 -12.23 -9.08 -41.64
N VAL A 773 -12.84 -7.90 -41.74
CA VAL A 773 -13.45 -7.20 -40.59
C VAL A 773 -14.98 -7.32 -40.59
N ARG A 774 -15.53 -8.22 -41.42
CA ARG A 774 -16.99 -8.48 -41.48
C ARG A 774 -17.45 -9.21 -40.23
N LEU A 775 -18.58 -8.80 -39.69
CA LEU A 775 -19.22 -9.48 -38.56
C LEU A 775 -19.61 -10.91 -38.96
N PRO A 776 -19.60 -11.88 -38.01
CA PRO A 776 -20.19 -13.19 -38.23
C PRO A 776 -21.69 -13.06 -38.60
N GLU A 777 -22.16 -13.94 -39.49
CA GLU A 777 -23.53 -13.88 -40.05
C GLU A 777 -24.62 -13.90 -38.97
N ALA A 778 -24.41 -14.66 -37.89
CA ALA A 778 -25.31 -14.72 -36.73
C ALA A 778 -25.51 -13.36 -36.03
N PHE A 779 -24.52 -12.47 -36.10
CA PHE A 779 -24.59 -11.11 -35.54
C PHE A 779 -25.00 -10.07 -36.59
N GLU A 780 -24.67 -10.29 -37.86
CA GLU A 780 -25.10 -9.43 -38.97
C GLU A 780 -26.63 -9.45 -39.15
N LYS A 781 -27.27 -10.60 -38.87
CA LYS A 781 -28.73 -10.78 -38.93
C LYS A 781 -29.49 -10.22 -37.72
N CYS A 782 -28.82 -9.73 -36.67
CA CYS A 782 -29.50 -9.15 -35.52
C CYS A 782 -30.12 -7.80 -35.87
N GLY A 783 -31.45 -7.72 -35.91
CA GLY A 783 -32.19 -6.49 -36.20
C GLY A 783 -32.29 -5.53 -35.01
N THR A 784 -32.07 -6.01 -33.78
CA THR A 784 -32.12 -5.18 -32.57
C THR A 784 -30.98 -5.47 -31.59
N LYS A 785 -30.69 -4.50 -30.70
CA LYS A 785 -29.72 -4.67 -29.61
C LYS A 785 -30.12 -5.82 -28.67
N ASP A 786 -31.40 -6.00 -28.38
CA ASP A 786 -31.86 -7.06 -27.47
C ASP A 786 -31.64 -8.46 -28.05
N GLN A 787 -31.80 -8.62 -29.37
CA GLN A 787 -31.47 -9.86 -30.07
C GLN A 787 -29.97 -10.18 -29.95
N LEU A 788 -29.11 -9.16 -30.15
CA LEU A 788 -27.68 -9.29 -29.94
C LEU A 788 -27.34 -9.73 -28.51
N TRP A 789 -27.88 -9.04 -27.50
CA TRP A 789 -27.66 -9.39 -26.09
C TRP A 789 -28.13 -10.80 -25.74
N ASN A 790 -29.28 -11.22 -26.26
CA ASN A 790 -29.79 -12.58 -26.05
C ASN A 790 -28.92 -13.64 -26.72
N ASN A 791 -28.39 -13.37 -27.92
CA ASN A 791 -27.51 -14.30 -28.62
C ASN A 791 -26.19 -14.47 -27.87
N VAL A 792 -25.59 -13.38 -27.41
CA VAL A 792 -24.37 -13.42 -26.59
C VAL A 792 -24.61 -14.18 -25.28
N ARG A 793 -25.73 -13.91 -24.58
CA ARG A 793 -26.09 -14.62 -23.34
C ARG A 793 -26.24 -16.13 -23.55
N LYS A 794 -26.78 -16.55 -24.69
CA LYS A 794 -26.92 -17.97 -25.07
C LYS A 794 -25.61 -18.62 -25.51
N GLY A 795 -24.51 -17.86 -25.57
CA GLY A 795 -23.23 -18.33 -26.09
C GLY A 795 -23.23 -18.58 -27.60
N ILE A 796 -24.21 -18.03 -28.34
CA ILE A 796 -24.26 -18.16 -29.79
C ILE A 796 -23.06 -17.40 -30.36
N THR A 797 -22.04 -18.16 -30.75
CA THR A 797 -20.83 -17.62 -31.34
C THR A 797 -20.45 -18.37 -32.60
N MET A 798 -20.67 -17.67 -33.71
CA MET A 798 -20.00 -17.86 -35.00
C MET A 798 -20.33 -19.10 -35.83
N ILE A 799 -21.14 -20.06 -35.36
CA ILE A 799 -21.59 -21.22 -36.15
C ILE A 799 -23.10 -21.33 -36.14
#